data_AF-A0A536CDV8-F1
#
_entry.id   AF-A0A536CDV8-F1
#
_cell.length_a   1.000
_cell.length_b   1.000
_cell.length_c   1.000
_cell.angle_alpha   90.00
_cell.angle_beta   90.00
_cell.angle_gamma   90.00
#
_symmetry.space_group_name_H-M   'P 1'
#
loop_
_entity.id
_entity.type
_entity.pdbx_description
1 polymer ?
#
loop_
_entity_poly.entity_id
_entity_poly.type
_entity_poly.pdbx_seq_one_letter_code
_entity_poly.pdbx_strand_id
1 'polypeptide(L)'
;MRKVTAVLACVLMLTLDASARPAAAVTAVADSRSASAIACGTPGTPTTTVFLPNITKMLGGPSGWVTPFIVQNVGVKKATLEVSFYRFSDGGLVACRKVSDLAPATSFADYPNNDSDLPPDAQFSVVVKSFGSEVVSVVNEHQGLGTPARAEALSYNGLTSGATTVYLPFVAKPEPAPCSAVPQTEATCNVRWVTTFVMQNFGTVDAAVTARFVSYDGASIATLNRTIAPGRSRFIDPSVEALLRAGRYYSVVLTSTQPIGVIANAHDDAPTTTAPRGFSYNGVPQPSFGDVFLPYLRRDGVAPRTYANGLLIQNGGAGDVTPTITFQRLGGGNPFAIAAPAPIKAGLTWYLDPEAYPVLTVGEYSAVVSGGALAVLDATLAGAAAMGYIGMPGQGNRAYLPNVTRTLGGARGWSTPIVVQSTGATSATLRWYRFSDGALIARQSIGPFGRGVALRVDPRNVLGLSDDTQYGVVVDAQGGTIAAIVTELNFEGGDGTMIYEGFPATVSTVPSPTVVTLAPATLRLGTDETAQLVATVKDQFDEAMPQVVPTWSVVPPVLGGVGASGIFTAGASAGVGTITATASGASETLQLTVQAPTPVTVGGLSFLVRTTGLADIYAETTLTRFDAATISTQINADVSRIQQDYAKSFSARPQVYVMATDSSYATAQTTILGIAPIFVSAPSIESRFETAGVYFQGKVAIDWARSNDSLPLTVGRHELTHMIIDEIAGDAVVPAWLNEGSARLEEFTIAGSEWWRVVNQFEAVSMAVNSRLFTVSELTSQASWNTRQRPAVDYQYAEAQQIVQVLRDEMGIAGEIEILRLLGAGYTFDQAYQAMPRRTTSDFAAGVGARIRALATAPGIAFAPDSAAGTGANGPTFVLYGFAPNSVVTLSISGAATGFTNSSRFQIVDQYGVYWSRLGTSWPPDTYTFTVTTNTGQTVTKSVTKAP
;
A
#
# COMPACT_ATOMS: atom_id res chain seq x y z
N MET A 1 5.67 -7.45 -14.91
CA MET A 1 6.85 -7.56 -15.81
C MET A 1 6.36 -7.80 -17.24
N ARG A 2 7.03 -7.17 -18.22
CA ARG A 2 6.65 -6.99 -19.65
C ARG A 2 5.63 -5.88 -19.93
N LYS A 3 6.13 -4.63 -19.95
CA LYS A 3 5.95 -3.60 -20.99
C LYS A 3 6.59 -2.29 -20.51
N VAL A 4 7.92 -2.27 -20.48
CA VAL A 4 8.74 -1.04 -20.35
C VAL A 4 9.91 -1.20 -21.32
N THR A 5 9.69 -0.95 -22.60
CA THR A 5 10.73 -0.66 -23.59
C THR A 5 10.08 -0.20 -24.90
N ALA A 6 10.04 1.11 -25.16
CA ALA A 6 9.97 1.70 -26.50
C ALA A 6 10.09 3.24 -26.42
N VAL A 7 11.24 3.72 -25.94
CA VAL A 7 11.80 5.02 -26.31
C VAL A 7 13.09 4.69 -27.05
N LEU A 8 13.37 5.40 -28.15
CA LEU A 8 14.47 5.22 -29.13
C LEU A 8 14.22 4.19 -30.26
N ALA A 9 13.61 4.63 -31.38
CA ALA A 9 14.06 4.34 -32.75
C ALA A 9 13.18 5.04 -33.81
N CYS A 10 13.65 6.19 -34.33
CA CYS A 10 13.62 6.59 -35.75
C CYS A 10 13.61 8.12 -35.90
N VAL A 11 14.81 8.70 -35.80
CA VAL A 11 15.18 9.95 -36.47
C VAL A 11 16.08 9.53 -37.64
N LEU A 12 15.60 9.58 -38.89
CA LEU A 12 16.34 10.13 -40.05
C LEU A 12 15.53 10.09 -41.37
N MET A 13 15.61 11.21 -42.11
CA MET A 13 15.35 11.45 -43.54
C MET A 13 13.90 11.61 -44.04
N LEU A 14 13.46 12.86 -44.23
CA LEU A 14 13.51 13.55 -45.54
C LEU A 14 13.07 15.02 -45.42
N THR A 15 13.81 15.88 -46.11
CA THR A 15 13.76 17.34 -46.15
C THR A 15 12.86 17.88 -47.27
N LEU A 16 12.34 19.09 -47.05
CA LEU A 16 11.90 20.12 -48.03
C LEU A 16 10.61 19.85 -48.82
N ASP A 17 9.52 20.55 -48.49
CA ASP A 17 9.18 21.83 -49.13
C ASP A 17 7.99 22.52 -48.44
N ALA A 18 8.19 23.79 -48.10
CA ALA A 18 7.16 24.69 -47.61
C ALA A 18 6.48 25.39 -48.81
N SER A 19 5.17 25.23 -48.95
CA SER A 19 4.35 26.28 -49.59
C SER A 19 2.93 26.26 -49.03
N ALA A 20 2.49 27.44 -48.59
CA ALA A 20 1.14 27.73 -48.16
C ALA A 20 0.17 27.64 -49.34
N ARG A 21 -0.98 26.96 -49.19
CA ARG A 21 -2.19 27.18 -49.99
C ARG A 21 -3.49 26.96 -49.20
N PRO A 22 -4.56 27.69 -49.56
CA PRO A 22 -5.72 27.92 -48.70
C PRO A 22 -6.80 26.83 -48.84
N ALA A 23 -7.76 26.87 -47.91
CA ALA A 23 -8.94 26.02 -47.84
C ALA A 23 -9.62 25.80 -49.20
N ALA A 24 -9.72 24.54 -49.62
CA ALA A 24 -10.60 24.11 -50.70
C ALA A 24 -11.83 23.41 -50.12
N ALA A 25 -13.00 23.89 -50.54
CA ALA A 25 -14.31 23.38 -50.18
C ALA A 25 -14.41 21.87 -50.41
N VAL A 26 -14.82 21.14 -49.38
CA VAL A 26 -15.16 19.71 -49.48
C VAL A 26 -16.57 19.61 -50.08
N THR A 27 -16.63 19.14 -51.33
CA THR A 27 -17.86 18.57 -51.91
C THR A 27 -18.32 17.38 -51.08
N ALA A 28 -19.58 17.43 -50.65
CA ALA A 28 -20.25 16.40 -49.88
C ALA A 28 -20.17 15.03 -50.56
N VAL A 29 -19.52 14.06 -49.91
CA VAL A 29 -19.72 12.64 -50.17
C VAL A 29 -20.70 12.13 -49.13
N ALA A 30 -21.74 11.43 -49.60
CA ALA A 30 -22.83 10.92 -48.80
C ALA A 30 -22.38 9.90 -47.74
N ASP A 31 -22.79 10.19 -46.49
CA ASP A 31 -23.32 9.30 -45.46
C ASP A 31 -22.72 7.87 -45.36
N SER A 32 -21.63 7.74 -44.60
CA SER A 32 -21.35 6.51 -43.85
C SER A 32 -21.43 6.81 -42.35
N ARG A 33 -22.63 6.76 -41.76
CA ARG A 33 -22.78 6.70 -40.30
C ARG A 33 -21.96 5.52 -39.78
N SER A 34 -20.85 5.80 -39.12
CA SER A 34 -20.13 4.78 -38.35
C SER A 34 -21.12 4.17 -37.34
N ALA A 35 -21.19 2.84 -37.25
CA ALA A 35 -22.08 2.18 -36.31
C ALA A 35 -21.84 2.69 -34.89
N SER A 36 -22.89 3.07 -34.17
CA SER A 36 -22.78 3.47 -32.76
C SER A 36 -22.35 2.27 -31.92
N ALA A 37 -21.39 2.48 -31.02
CA ALA A 37 -20.99 1.45 -30.07
C ALA A 37 -22.15 1.10 -29.12
N ILE A 38 -22.07 -0.11 -28.55
CA ILE A 38 -23.04 -0.59 -27.56
C ILE A 38 -22.68 0.01 -26.20
N ALA A 39 -23.70 0.40 -25.42
CA ALA A 39 -23.50 0.86 -24.05
C ALA A 39 -22.99 -0.26 -23.14
N CYS A 40 -22.19 0.08 -22.13
CA CYS A 40 -21.58 -0.89 -21.21
C CYS A 40 -22.59 -1.69 -20.37
N GLY A 41 -23.77 -1.13 -20.08
CA GLY A 41 -24.91 -1.86 -19.53
C GLY A 41 -24.77 -2.37 -18.10
N THR A 42 -23.98 -1.71 -17.24
CA THR A 42 -23.85 -2.06 -15.82
C THR A 42 -25.17 -1.81 -15.09
N PRO A 43 -25.77 -2.85 -14.46
CA PRO A 43 -27.05 -2.69 -13.78
C PRO A 43 -26.97 -1.76 -12.56
N GLY A 44 -28.08 -1.08 -12.26
CA GLY A 44 -28.23 -0.23 -11.07
C GLY A 44 -28.04 1.26 -11.35
N THR A 45 -28.11 2.07 -10.28
CA THR A 45 -27.90 3.52 -10.35
C THR A 45 -26.42 3.83 -10.05
N PRO A 46 -25.74 4.65 -10.88
CA PRO A 46 -24.39 5.11 -10.57
C PRO A 46 -24.34 5.83 -9.22
N THR A 47 -23.31 5.56 -8.44
CA THR A 47 -22.97 6.29 -7.20
C THR A 47 -22.51 7.72 -7.52
N THR A 48 -21.76 7.89 -8.61
CA THR A 48 -21.33 9.19 -9.11
C THR A 48 -21.34 9.18 -10.64
N THR A 49 -21.73 10.29 -11.25
CA THR A 49 -21.53 10.53 -12.68
C THR A 49 -20.65 11.77 -12.84
N VAL A 50 -19.54 11.63 -13.55
CA VAL A 50 -18.62 12.72 -13.87
C VAL A 50 -18.70 13.01 -15.37
N PHE A 51 -18.82 14.28 -15.70
CA PHE A 51 -18.90 14.78 -17.07
C PHE A 51 -17.59 15.47 -17.43
N LEU A 52 -16.99 15.07 -18.54
CA LEU A 52 -15.76 15.65 -19.09
C LEU A 52 -16.13 16.31 -20.43
N PRO A 53 -16.37 17.64 -20.44
CA PRO A 53 -16.97 18.29 -21.60
C PRO A 53 -16.16 18.21 -22.88
N ASN A 54 -14.82 18.17 -22.78
CA ASN A 54 -13.91 18.21 -23.91
C ASN A 54 -12.77 17.18 -23.77
N ILE A 55 -12.82 16.12 -24.57
CA ILE A 55 -11.74 15.14 -24.71
C ILE A 55 -11.32 15.02 -26.17
N THR A 56 -10.04 15.14 -26.50
CA THR A 56 -9.51 15.13 -27.87
C THR A 56 -8.46 14.04 -28.07
N LYS A 57 -8.39 13.56 -29.32
CA LYS A 57 -7.34 12.67 -29.82
C LYS A 57 -6.74 13.27 -31.08
N MET A 58 -5.47 13.70 -31.00
CA MET A 58 -4.71 14.27 -32.11
C MET A 58 -5.47 15.38 -32.87
N LEU A 59 -6.27 16.20 -32.17
CA LEU A 59 -7.12 17.21 -32.81
C LEU A 59 -6.25 18.35 -33.35
N GLY A 60 -6.27 18.56 -34.67
CA GLY A 60 -5.34 19.44 -35.38
C GLY A 60 -4.11 18.71 -35.95
N GLY A 61 -4.14 17.38 -36.03
CA GLY A 61 -3.09 16.55 -36.62
C GLY A 61 -2.14 15.88 -35.61
N PRO A 62 -1.02 15.29 -36.06
CA PRO A 62 -0.16 14.46 -35.21
C PRO A 62 0.42 15.12 -33.96
N SER A 63 0.67 16.44 -34.00
CA SER A 63 1.11 17.26 -32.86
C SER A 63 -0.01 18.10 -32.25
N GLY A 64 -1.27 17.79 -32.61
CA GLY A 64 -2.47 18.47 -32.14
C GLY A 64 -2.82 18.16 -30.69
N TRP A 65 -4.01 18.58 -30.27
CA TRP A 65 -4.50 18.38 -28.91
C TRP A 65 -4.69 16.90 -28.58
N VAL A 66 -4.28 16.53 -27.37
CA VAL A 66 -4.63 15.30 -26.67
C VAL A 66 -5.03 15.65 -25.25
N THR A 67 -6.07 15.00 -24.73
CA THR A 67 -6.57 15.30 -23.38
C THR A 67 -6.60 14.07 -22.48
N PRO A 68 -5.50 13.74 -21.81
CA PRO A 68 -5.52 12.70 -20.79
C PRO A 68 -6.48 13.06 -19.66
N PHE A 69 -7.16 12.07 -19.09
CA PHE A 69 -7.97 12.29 -17.90
C PHE A 69 -7.73 11.21 -16.87
N ILE A 70 -7.86 11.60 -15.62
CA ILE A 70 -7.63 10.75 -14.45
C ILE A 70 -8.93 10.69 -13.66
N VAL A 71 -9.36 9.50 -13.26
CA VAL A 71 -10.52 9.23 -12.41
C VAL A 71 -10.05 8.52 -11.15
N GLN A 72 -10.15 9.18 -9.99
CA GLN A 72 -9.77 8.60 -8.71
C GLN A 72 -11.00 8.07 -7.95
N ASN A 73 -10.88 6.88 -7.37
CA ASN A 73 -11.83 6.38 -6.38
C ASN A 73 -11.56 7.02 -5.00
N VAL A 74 -12.47 7.89 -4.57
CA VAL A 74 -12.33 8.66 -3.32
C VAL A 74 -13.14 8.08 -2.16
N GLY A 75 -13.94 7.05 -2.42
CA GLY A 75 -14.69 6.32 -1.40
C GLY A 75 -13.91 5.14 -0.82
N VAL A 76 -14.57 4.39 0.05
CA VAL A 76 -13.99 3.29 0.85
C VAL A 76 -14.30 1.90 0.28
N LYS A 77 -14.98 1.82 -0.86
CA LYS A 77 -15.34 0.57 -1.56
C LYS A 77 -14.69 0.51 -2.92
N LYS A 78 -14.55 -0.68 -3.49
CA LYS A 78 -14.17 -0.83 -4.91
C LYS A 78 -15.23 -0.20 -5.81
N ALA A 79 -14.79 0.44 -6.89
CA ALA A 79 -15.64 1.03 -7.90
C ALA A 79 -15.62 0.21 -9.20
N THR A 80 -16.75 0.18 -9.89
CA THR A 80 -16.80 -0.16 -11.32
C THR A 80 -17.09 1.11 -12.10
N LEU A 81 -16.25 1.45 -13.09
CA LEU A 81 -16.46 2.60 -13.96
C LEU A 81 -17.02 2.19 -15.31
N GLU A 82 -17.91 3.00 -15.86
CA GLU A 82 -18.25 3.04 -17.28
C GLU A 82 -17.79 4.36 -17.88
N VAL A 83 -17.00 4.32 -18.93
CA VAL A 83 -16.44 5.50 -19.61
C VAL A 83 -16.99 5.55 -21.02
N SER A 84 -17.94 6.46 -21.26
CA SER A 84 -18.64 6.60 -22.55
C SER A 84 -18.12 7.79 -23.34
N PHE A 85 -17.65 7.55 -24.57
CA PHE A 85 -17.13 8.56 -25.50
C PHE A 85 -18.17 8.92 -26.56
N TYR A 86 -18.55 10.18 -26.59
CA TYR A 86 -19.57 10.70 -27.48
C TYR A 86 -18.97 11.68 -28.47
N ARG A 87 -19.06 11.39 -29.77
CA ARG A 87 -18.46 12.24 -30.83
C ARG A 87 -19.12 13.62 -30.88
N PHE A 88 -18.33 14.68 -30.98
CA PHE A 88 -18.86 16.05 -31.07
C PHE A 88 -19.65 16.31 -32.36
N SER A 89 -19.19 15.76 -33.49
CA SER A 89 -19.71 16.07 -34.82
C SER A 89 -21.19 15.72 -34.99
N ASP A 90 -21.62 14.56 -34.48
CA ASP A 90 -22.96 14.01 -34.69
C ASP A 90 -23.64 13.52 -33.40
N GLY A 91 -22.92 13.45 -32.27
CA GLY A 91 -23.45 12.83 -31.07
C GLY A 91 -23.62 11.31 -31.20
N GLY A 92 -22.79 10.61 -31.97
CA GLY A 92 -22.69 9.14 -31.90
C GLY A 92 -21.99 8.69 -30.61
N LEU A 93 -22.38 7.54 -30.04
CA LEU A 93 -21.55 6.84 -29.04
C LEU A 93 -20.45 6.08 -29.80
N VAL A 94 -19.19 6.40 -29.53
CA VAL A 94 -18.04 5.84 -30.27
C VAL A 94 -17.43 4.66 -29.52
N ALA A 95 -17.31 4.77 -28.20
CA ALA A 95 -16.78 3.73 -27.35
C ALA A 95 -17.44 3.78 -25.97
N CYS A 96 -17.64 2.62 -25.34
CA CYS A 96 -17.94 2.52 -23.92
C CYS A 96 -16.99 1.50 -23.29
N ARG A 97 -16.21 1.93 -22.29
CA ARG A 97 -15.22 1.09 -21.61
C ARG A 97 -15.66 0.81 -20.18
N LYS A 98 -15.39 -0.42 -19.72
CA LYS A 98 -15.67 -0.84 -18.35
C LYS A 98 -14.36 -1.05 -17.60
N VAL A 99 -14.21 -0.40 -16.45
CA VAL A 99 -13.09 -0.60 -15.52
C VAL A 99 -13.65 -1.22 -14.25
N SER A 100 -13.29 -2.47 -13.97
CA SER A 100 -13.78 -3.20 -12.80
C SER A 100 -12.79 -3.15 -11.65
N ASP A 101 -13.31 -3.24 -10.43
CA ASP A 101 -12.52 -3.39 -9.19
C ASP A 101 -11.50 -2.28 -8.92
N LEU A 102 -11.77 -1.04 -9.33
CA LEU A 102 -10.93 0.11 -9.00
C LEU A 102 -10.94 0.32 -7.48
N ALA A 103 -9.84 0.00 -6.82
CA ALA A 103 -9.76 -0.01 -5.35
C ALA A 103 -9.84 1.41 -4.75
N PRO A 104 -10.24 1.54 -3.47
CA PRO A 104 -10.15 2.81 -2.74
C PRO A 104 -8.77 3.47 -2.89
N ALA A 105 -8.75 4.80 -3.03
CA ALA A 105 -7.55 5.61 -3.21
C ALA A 105 -6.69 5.32 -4.47
N THR A 106 -7.09 4.38 -5.32
CA THR A 106 -6.48 4.16 -6.65
C THR A 106 -7.14 5.02 -7.72
N SER A 107 -6.46 5.17 -8.84
CA SER A 107 -6.94 5.96 -9.97
C SER A 107 -6.86 5.19 -11.28
N PHE A 108 -7.81 5.47 -12.17
CA PHE A 108 -7.78 5.09 -13.59
C PHE A 108 -7.31 6.31 -14.39
N ALA A 109 -6.38 6.12 -15.33
CA ALA A 109 -6.01 7.17 -16.29
C ALA A 109 -6.22 6.66 -17.71
N ASP A 110 -6.71 7.57 -18.55
CA ASP A 110 -6.91 7.34 -19.97
C ASP A 110 -6.08 8.35 -20.77
N TYR A 111 -5.42 7.88 -21.81
CA TYR A 111 -4.59 8.70 -22.69
C TYR A 111 -5.10 8.52 -24.12
N PRO A 112 -5.96 9.41 -24.64
CA PRO A 112 -6.71 9.17 -25.88
C PRO A 112 -5.85 8.84 -27.11
N ASN A 113 -4.62 9.35 -27.20
CA ASN A 113 -3.72 9.01 -28.31
C ASN A 113 -3.29 7.54 -28.33
N ASN A 114 -3.39 6.82 -27.21
CA ASN A 114 -3.12 5.38 -27.12
C ASN A 114 -4.34 4.51 -27.46
N ASP A 115 -5.50 5.12 -27.68
CA ASP A 115 -6.76 4.41 -27.83
C ASP A 115 -7.02 4.00 -29.27
N SER A 116 -6.89 2.72 -29.58
CA SER A 116 -7.10 2.21 -30.95
C SER A 116 -8.56 2.29 -31.44
N ASP A 117 -9.53 2.40 -30.53
CA ASP A 117 -10.97 2.42 -30.78
C ASP A 117 -11.53 3.85 -31.01
N LEU A 118 -10.73 4.89 -30.73
CA LEU A 118 -11.10 6.28 -31.01
C LEU A 118 -10.51 6.75 -32.35
N PRO A 119 -11.30 7.42 -33.21
CA PRO A 119 -10.75 8.03 -34.43
C PRO A 119 -9.75 9.13 -34.08
N PRO A 120 -8.63 9.26 -34.82
CA PRO A 120 -7.72 10.39 -34.69
C PRO A 120 -8.36 11.67 -35.23
N ASP A 121 -7.77 12.81 -34.90
CA ASP A 121 -8.24 14.14 -35.28
C ASP A 121 -9.71 14.39 -34.92
N ALA A 122 -10.05 14.01 -33.68
CA ALA A 122 -11.41 13.99 -33.21
C ALA A 122 -11.56 14.53 -31.79
N GLN A 123 -12.78 14.95 -31.50
CA GLN A 123 -13.20 15.54 -30.24
C GLN A 123 -14.46 14.83 -29.72
N PHE A 124 -14.50 14.60 -28.42
CA PHE A 124 -15.48 13.78 -27.72
C PHE A 124 -15.92 14.47 -26.44
N SER A 125 -17.18 14.28 -26.07
CA SER A 125 -17.66 14.52 -24.72
C SER A 125 -17.65 13.19 -24.00
N VAL A 126 -17.12 13.13 -22.78
CA VAL A 126 -17.03 11.88 -22.03
C VAL A 126 -17.96 11.92 -20.81
N VAL A 127 -18.58 10.78 -20.53
CA VAL A 127 -19.38 10.56 -19.32
C VAL A 127 -18.83 9.34 -18.60
N VAL A 128 -18.36 9.56 -17.37
CA VAL A 128 -17.85 8.52 -16.47
C VAL A 128 -18.93 8.22 -15.44
N LYS A 129 -19.43 6.99 -15.39
CA LYS A 129 -20.34 6.53 -14.34
C LYS A 129 -19.58 5.60 -13.41
N SER A 130 -19.56 5.90 -12.13
CA SER A 130 -19.01 5.02 -11.09
C SER A 130 -20.11 4.31 -10.34
N PHE A 131 -19.94 3.02 -10.10
CA PHE A 131 -20.85 2.18 -9.33
C PHE A 131 -20.12 1.63 -8.10
N GLY A 132 -20.76 1.75 -6.93
CA GLY A 132 -20.27 1.21 -5.66
C GLY A 132 -19.45 2.18 -4.82
N SER A 133 -18.81 3.18 -5.45
CA SER A 133 -17.99 4.19 -4.77
C SER A 133 -18.03 5.54 -5.48
N GLU A 134 -17.73 6.60 -4.73
CA GLU A 134 -17.59 7.95 -5.26
C GLU A 134 -16.27 8.13 -6.01
N VAL A 135 -16.29 8.95 -7.06
CA VAL A 135 -15.09 9.28 -7.85
C VAL A 135 -15.00 10.77 -8.14
N VAL A 136 -13.76 11.23 -8.33
CA VAL A 136 -13.45 12.58 -8.85
C VAL A 136 -12.57 12.43 -10.09
N SER A 137 -12.53 13.45 -10.95
CA SER A 137 -11.71 13.39 -12.15
C SER A 137 -11.12 14.73 -12.52
N VAL A 138 -9.86 14.72 -12.94
CA VAL A 138 -9.18 15.87 -13.55
C VAL A 138 -8.84 15.54 -15.00
N VAL A 139 -8.91 16.54 -15.86
CA VAL A 139 -8.54 16.45 -17.27
C VAL A 139 -7.36 17.37 -17.52
N ASN A 140 -6.33 16.85 -18.17
CA ASN A 140 -5.20 17.64 -18.63
C ASN A 140 -5.29 17.72 -20.16
N GLU A 141 -5.13 18.89 -20.74
CA GLU A 141 -5.18 19.15 -22.18
C GLU A 141 -3.79 19.56 -22.65
N HIS A 142 -3.23 18.82 -23.60
CA HIS A 142 -1.85 19.00 -24.06
C HIS A 142 -1.83 19.17 -25.58
N GLN A 143 -1.02 20.09 -26.08
CA GLN A 143 -0.69 20.21 -27.50
C GLN A 143 0.83 20.34 -27.71
N GLY A 144 1.30 20.09 -28.93
CA GLY A 144 2.67 20.40 -29.33
C GLY A 144 3.66 19.32 -28.95
N LEU A 145 3.19 18.07 -28.76
CA LEU A 145 4.05 16.92 -28.53
C LEU A 145 5.06 16.79 -29.68
N GLY A 146 6.35 16.73 -29.34
CA GLY A 146 7.45 16.71 -30.31
C GLY A 146 7.91 18.09 -30.79
N THR A 147 7.24 19.19 -30.39
CA THR A 147 7.65 20.58 -30.65
C THR A 147 7.69 21.39 -29.34
N PRO A 148 8.67 21.16 -28.44
CA PRO A 148 8.66 21.70 -27.08
C PRO A 148 8.48 23.23 -26.99
N ALA A 149 8.98 23.99 -27.97
CA ALA A 149 8.83 25.45 -28.00
C ALA A 149 7.38 25.94 -28.19
N ARG A 150 6.47 25.06 -28.64
CA ARG A 150 5.04 25.31 -28.81
C ARG A 150 4.17 24.37 -27.97
N ALA A 151 4.74 23.72 -26.96
CA ALA A 151 3.96 22.91 -26.05
C ALA A 151 3.01 23.82 -25.25
N GLU A 152 1.78 23.37 -25.07
CA GLU A 152 0.76 24.03 -24.25
C GLU A 152 0.11 23.00 -23.34
N ALA A 153 -0.21 23.42 -22.11
CA ALA A 153 -0.81 22.58 -21.08
C ALA A 153 -1.93 23.33 -20.38
N LEU A 154 -3.10 22.72 -20.29
CA LEU A 154 -4.27 23.26 -19.60
C LEU A 154 -4.87 22.16 -18.73
N SER A 155 -5.59 22.53 -17.67
CA SER A 155 -6.30 21.55 -16.85
C SER A 155 -7.65 22.07 -16.42
N TYR A 156 -8.61 21.16 -16.28
CA TYR A 156 -9.92 21.45 -15.70
C TYR A 156 -10.42 20.26 -14.90
N ASN A 157 -11.33 20.53 -13.96
CA ASN A 157 -11.98 19.49 -13.20
C ASN A 157 -13.18 18.88 -13.92
N GLY A 158 -13.26 17.55 -13.90
CA GLY A 158 -14.46 16.82 -14.24
C GLY A 158 -15.62 17.22 -13.33
N LEU A 159 -16.81 17.33 -13.92
CA LEU A 159 -17.96 17.96 -13.28
C LEU A 159 -18.97 16.90 -12.84
N THR A 160 -19.31 16.88 -11.55
CA THR A 160 -20.31 15.95 -10.98
C THR A 160 -21.70 16.55 -10.84
N SER A 161 -21.82 17.88 -10.99
CA SER A 161 -23.08 18.61 -10.93
C SER A 161 -23.08 19.73 -11.96
N GLY A 162 -24.26 19.99 -12.54
CA GLY A 162 -24.47 21.04 -13.53
C GLY A 162 -25.37 22.13 -12.98
N ALA A 163 -25.41 23.28 -13.63
CA ALA A 163 -26.25 24.41 -13.25
C ALA A 163 -27.06 24.93 -14.42
N THR A 164 -28.21 25.55 -14.13
CA THR A 164 -29.03 26.24 -15.14
C THR A 164 -28.55 27.66 -15.40
N THR A 165 -27.69 28.20 -14.53
CA THR A 165 -27.00 29.49 -14.73
C THR A 165 -25.52 29.32 -14.45
N VAL A 166 -24.67 29.70 -15.40
CA VAL A 166 -23.21 29.57 -15.32
C VAL A 166 -22.55 30.88 -15.74
N TYR A 167 -21.48 31.26 -15.04
CA TYR A 167 -20.73 32.50 -15.21
C TYR A 167 -19.34 32.18 -15.76
N LEU A 168 -18.94 32.90 -16.81
CA LEU A 168 -17.58 32.87 -17.36
C LEU A 168 -17.00 34.28 -17.23
N PRO A 169 -16.14 34.53 -16.24
CA PRO A 169 -15.57 35.86 -16.03
C PRO A 169 -14.73 36.37 -17.19
N PHE A 170 -14.16 35.47 -18.02
CA PHE A 170 -13.25 35.78 -19.12
C PHE A 170 -13.58 35.02 -20.41
N VAL A 171 -14.03 35.74 -21.44
CA VAL A 171 -14.12 35.22 -22.82
C VAL A 171 -13.57 36.25 -23.80
N ALA A 172 -12.66 35.84 -24.67
CA ALA A 172 -11.92 36.75 -25.53
C ALA A 172 -12.18 36.50 -27.03
N LYS A 173 -12.31 37.58 -27.81
CA LYS A 173 -12.29 37.56 -29.28
C LYS A 173 -11.23 38.52 -29.81
N PRO A 174 -10.16 38.05 -30.49
CA PRO A 174 -9.09 38.92 -30.95
C PRO A 174 -9.48 39.70 -32.22
N GLU A 175 -8.82 40.83 -32.49
CA GLU A 175 -8.87 41.55 -33.77
C GLU A 175 -7.52 41.42 -34.53
N PRO A 176 -7.48 41.23 -35.87
CA PRO A 176 -6.25 40.98 -36.62
C PRO A 176 -5.29 42.20 -36.77
N ALA A 177 -5.73 43.40 -36.40
CA ALA A 177 -5.01 44.66 -36.63
C ALA A 177 -4.77 45.42 -35.31
N PRO A 178 -3.73 46.28 -35.20
CA PRO A 178 -3.48 47.05 -33.99
C PRO A 178 -4.64 48.01 -33.71
N CYS A 179 -5.08 48.07 -32.45
CA CYS A 179 -6.07 49.04 -31.99
C CYS A 179 -5.62 50.47 -32.35
N SER A 180 -6.18 51.03 -33.43
CA SER A 180 -5.52 52.06 -34.23
C SER A 180 -5.60 53.50 -33.69
N ALA A 181 -5.89 53.74 -32.40
CA ALA A 181 -6.05 55.13 -31.90
C ALA A 181 -6.00 55.40 -30.38
N VAL A 182 -5.52 54.49 -29.51
CA VAL A 182 -5.52 54.74 -28.04
C VAL A 182 -4.24 54.16 -27.39
N PRO A 183 -3.61 54.83 -26.40
CA PRO A 183 -2.46 54.28 -25.68
C PRO A 183 -2.74 52.87 -25.16
N GLN A 184 -1.72 52.00 -25.16
CA GLN A 184 -1.75 50.57 -24.77
C GLN A 184 -2.14 50.28 -23.30
N THR A 185 -2.84 51.20 -22.63
CA THR A 185 -3.28 51.14 -21.23
C THR A 185 -4.80 50.95 -21.06
N GLU A 186 -5.57 50.79 -22.15
CA GLU A 186 -7.01 50.52 -22.06
C GLU A 186 -7.27 49.01 -21.92
N ALA A 187 -7.87 48.60 -20.80
CA ALA A 187 -8.15 47.20 -20.41
C ALA A 187 -9.17 46.45 -21.32
N THR A 188 -9.50 47.00 -22.49
CA THR A 188 -10.62 46.57 -23.34
C THR A 188 -10.21 46.14 -24.75
N CYS A 189 -8.95 46.38 -25.15
CA CYS A 189 -8.40 45.98 -26.45
C CYS A 189 -7.75 44.59 -26.38
N ASN A 190 -8.28 43.64 -27.15
CA ASN A 190 -7.76 42.28 -27.26
C ASN A 190 -7.23 41.97 -28.67
N VAL A 191 -5.92 41.78 -28.83
CA VAL A 191 -5.29 41.45 -30.12
C VAL A 191 -4.70 40.04 -30.17
N ARG A 192 -4.87 39.24 -29.10
CA ARG A 192 -4.18 37.96 -28.94
C ARG A 192 -5.08 36.83 -28.51
N TRP A 193 -5.81 37.01 -27.42
CA TRP A 193 -6.52 35.92 -26.75
C TRP A 193 -7.79 35.51 -27.49
N VAL A 194 -8.00 34.22 -27.64
CA VAL A 194 -9.27 33.61 -28.03
C VAL A 194 -9.75 32.69 -26.90
N THR A 195 -11.05 32.63 -26.63
CA THR A 195 -11.59 31.73 -25.60
C THR A 195 -12.72 30.88 -26.14
N THR A 196 -12.41 29.63 -26.48
CA THR A 196 -13.44 28.65 -26.83
C THR A 196 -13.97 28.01 -25.56
N PHE A 197 -15.28 28.01 -25.36
CA PHE A 197 -15.88 27.33 -24.22
C PHE A 197 -16.86 26.24 -24.66
N VAL A 198 -16.85 25.16 -23.90
CA VAL A 198 -17.57 23.92 -24.19
C VAL A 198 -18.59 23.69 -23.10
N MET A 199 -19.84 23.48 -23.50
CA MET A 199 -20.97 23.22 -22.63
C MET A 199 -21.43 21.78 -22.83
N GLN A 200 -21.61 21.03 -21.75
CA GLN A 200 -22.15 19.66 -21.78
C GLN A 200 -23.47 19.58 -21.01
N ASN A 201 -24.46 18.91 -21.60
CA ASN A 201 -25.79 18.75 -21.00
C ASN A 201 -25.83 17.58 -20.02
N PHE A 202 -26.16 17.86 -18.76
CA PHE A 202 -26.25 16.83 -17.70
C PHE A 202 -27.69 16.37 -17.49
N GLY A 203 -28.65 17.04 -18.10
CA GLY A 203 -30.06 16.66 -18.10
C GLY A 203 -30.36 15.43 -18.95
N THR A 204 -31.62 15.02 -18.93
CA THR A 204 -32.14 13.83 -19.63
C THR A 204 -32.87 14.15 -20.93
N VAL A 205 -33.05 15.44 -21.25
CA VAL A 205 -33.62 15.96 -22.50
C VAL A 205 -32.74 17.06 -23.08
N ASP A 206 -33.03 17.52 -24.29
CA ASP A 206 -32.27 18.59 -24.94
C ASP A 206 -32.24 19.88 -24.09
N ALA A 207 -31.04 20.42 -23.89
CA ALA A 207 -30.79 21.70 -23.22
C ALA A 207 -30.81 22.83 -24.24
N ALA A 208 -31.67 23.82 -24.04
CA ALA A 208 -31.62 25.09 -24.75
C ALA A 208 -30.79 26.07 -23.93
N VAL A 209 -29.59 26.40 -24.42
CA VAL A 209 -28.62 27.27 -23.74
C VAL A 209 -28.56 28.62 -24.42
N THR A 210 -28.69 29.69 -23.64
CA THR A 210 -28.53 31.08 -24.06
C THR A 210 -27.28 31.66 -23.40
N ALA A 211 -26.27 32.04 -24.19
CA ALA A 211 -25.07 32.70 -23.72
C ALA A 211 -25.15 34.20 -24.00
N ARG A 212 -25.22 35.02 -22.94
CA ARG A 212 -25.24 36.49 -23.02
C ARG A 212 -23.84 37.02 -22.77
N PHE A 213 -23.29 37.70 -23.77
CA PHE A 213 -21.98 38.33 -23.75
C PHE A 213 -22.13 39.82 -23.46
N VAL A 214 -21.33 40.34 -22.54
CA VAL A 214 -21.21 41.78 -22.29
C VAL A 214 -19.74 42.14 -22.18
N SER A 215 -19.26 43.07 -23.02
CA SER A 215 -17.87 43.52 -22.97
C SER A 215 -17.57 44.22 -21.64
N TYR A 216 -16.31 44.23 -21.20
CA TYR A 216 -15.95 44.80 -19.90
C TYR A 216 -16.28 46.29 -19.73
N ASP A 217 -16.28 47.06 -20.83
CA ASP A 217 -16.76 48.45 -20.86
C ASP A 217 -18.29 48.58 -20.88
N GLY A 218 -19.02 47.46 -20.98
CA GLY A 218 -20.47 47.41 -21.12
C GLY A 218 -21.00 47.84 -22.49
N ALA A 219 -20.15 48.20 -23.44
CA ALA A 219 -20.54 48.82 -24.71
C ALA A 219 -21.02 47.84 -25.78
N SER A 220 -20.57 46.58 -25.73
CA SER A 220 -20.89 45.54 -26.72
C SER A 220 -21.65 44.41 -26.04
N ILE A 221 -22.87 44.13 -26.53
CA ILE A 221 -23.74 43.07 -26.02
C ILE A 221 -24.12 42.14 -27.17
N ALA A 222 -24.01 40.84 -26.95
CA ALA A 222 -24.46 39.82 -27.89
C ALA A 222 -25.13 38.65 -27.17
N THR A 223 -25.95 37.90 -27.89
CA THR A 223 -26.59 36.69 -27.36
C THR A 223 -26.50 35.58 -28.39
N LEU A 224 -26.03 34.41 -27.96
CA LEU A 224 -25.86 33.22 -28.78
C LEU A 224 -26.66 32.07 -28.16
N ASN A 225 -27.32 31.29 -29.02
CA ASN A 225 -28.12 30.14 -28.58
C ASN A 225 -27.51 28.83 -29.07
N ARG A 226 -27.54 27.79 -28.25
CA ARG A 226 -27.16 26.42 -28.61
C ARG A 226 -28.21 25.44 -28.08
N THR A 227 -28.43 24.35 -28.80
CA THR A 227 -29.21 23.19 -28.33
C THR A 227 -28.27 22.01 -28.16
N ILE A 228 -28.35 21.32 -27.03
CA ILE A 228 -27.40 20.28 -26.64
C ILE A 228 -28.16 19.04 -26.15
N ALA A 229 -27.98 17.91 -26.82
CA ALA A 229 -28.61 16.65 -26.42
C ALA A 229 -28.00 16.08 -25.12
N PRO A 230 -28.71 15.21 -24.37
CA PRO A 230 -28.25 14.62 -23.11
C PRO A 230 -26.86 13.96 -23.19
N GLY A 231 -25.99 14.29 -22.24
CA GLY A 231 -24.60 13.80 -22.17
C GLY A 231 -23.67 14.31 -23.26
N ARG A 232 -24.16 15.16 -24.19
CA ARG A 232 -23.39 15.69 -25.32
C ARG A 232 -22.85 17.07 -25.03
N SER A 233 -21.83 17.45 -25.78
CA SER A 233 -21.26 18.79 -25.74
C SER A 233 -21.51 19.60 -27.01
N ARG A 234 -21.54 20.92 -26.85
CA ARG A 234 -21.43 21.92 -27.91
C ARG A 234 -20.49 23.02 -27.45
N PHE A 235 -19.78 23.65 -28.39
CA PHE A 235 -18.90 24.77 -28.09
C PHE A 235 -19.45 26.08 -28.65
N ILE A 236 -18.92 27.19 -28.13
CA ILE A 236 -18.92 28.49 -28.77
C ILE A 236 -17.46 28.89 -28.94
N ASP A 237 -17.08 29.16 -30.18
CA ASP A 237 -15.75 29.66 -30.55
C ASP A 237 -15.89 31.11 -31.00
N PRO A 238 -15.54 32.10 -30.16
CA PRO A 238 -15.70 33.51 -30.48
C PRO A 238 -15.06 33.95 -31.79
N SER A 239 -14.02 33.26 -32.27
CA SER A 239 -13.32 33.62 -33.51
C SER A 239 -14.23 33.55 -34.74
N VAL A 240 -15.23 32.66 -34.74
CA VAL A 240 -16.17 32.46 -35.85
C VAL A 240 -17.56 33.06 -35.61
N GLU A 241 -17.87 33.53 -34.40
CA GLU A 241 -19.19 34.10 -34.09
C GLU A 241 -19.32 35.55 -34.62
N ALA A 242 -20.11 35.74 -35.68
CA ALA A 242 -20.28 37.05 -36.32
C ALA A 242 -20.93 38.12 -35.42
N LEU A 243 -21.73 37.73 -34.43
CA LEU A 243 -22.39 38.66 -33.49
C LEU A 243 -21.43 39.23 -32.43
N LEU A 244 -20.27 38.60 -32.23
CA LEU A 244 -19.26 39.09 -31.30
C LEU A 244 -18.36 40.10 -32.00
N ARG A 245 -18.17 41.25 -31.37
CA ARG A 245 -17.26 42.27 -31.86
C ARG A 245 -15.82 41.82 -31.61
N ALA A 246 -14.99 41.87 -32.66
CA ALA A 246 -13.57 41.61 -32.54
C ALA A 246 -12.89 42.66 -31.62
N GLY A 247 -11.76 42.29 -31.05
CA GLY A 247 -10.95 43.20 -30.25
C GLY A 247 -11.41 43.37 -28.81
N ARG A 248 -12.24 42.45 -28.29
CA ARG A 248 -12.94 42.60 -27.01
C ARG A 248 -12.74 41.42 -26.06
N TYR A 249 -12.77 41.75 -24.76
CA TYR A 249 -12.99 40.82 -23.66
C TYR A 249 -14.44 40.92 -23.18
N TYR A 250 -15.03 39.77 -22.87
CA TYR A 250 -16.42 39.61 -22.50
C TYR A 250 -16.54 38.90 -21.15
N SER A 251 -17.47 39.40 -20.36
CA SER A 251 -18.14 38.65 -19.29
C SER A 251 -19.32 37.90 -19.92
N VAL A 252 -19.48 36.62 -19.58
CA VAL A 252 -20.57 35.80 -20.14
C VAL A 252 -21.43 35.22 -19.03
N VAL A 253 -22.74 35.30 -19.22
CA VAL A 253 -23.73 34.61 -18.38
C VAL A 253 -24.51 33.65 -19.27
N LEU A 254 -24.46 32.37 -18.94
CA LEU A 254 -25.21 31.33 -19.61
C LEU A 254 -26.47 31.02 -18.81
N THR A 255 -27.61 30.89 -19.49
CA THR A 255 -28.85 30.32 -18.93
C THR A 255 -29.27 29.10 -19.74
N SER A 256 -29.82 28.08 -19.07
CA SER A 256 -30.15 26.80 -19.69
C SER A 256 -31.44 26.21 -19.14
N THR A 257 -32.20 25.51 -20.00
CA THR A 257 -33.40 24.75 -19.59
C THR A 257 -33.10 23.44 -18.87
N GLN A 258 -31.84 22.98 -18.89
CA GLN A 258 -31.35 21.79 -18.19
C GLN A 258 -30.02 22.11 -17.48
N PRO A 259 -29.62 21.36 -16.44
CA PRO A 259 -28.31 21.51 -15.84
C PRO A 259 -27.20 21.28 -16.89
N ILE A 260 -26.26 22.23 -16.98
CA ILE A 260 -25.08 22.14 -17.85
C ILE A 260 -23.79 22.28 -17.04
N GLY A 261 -22.74 21.62 -17.51
CA GLY A 261 -21.36 21.91 -17.12
C GLY A 261 -20.65 22.69 -18.21
N VAL A 262 -19.75 23.60 -17.84
CA VAL A 262 -19.02 24.44 -18.80
C VAL A 262 -17.53 24.45 -18.45
N ILE A 263 -16.68 24.36 -19.46
CA ILE A 263 -15.25 24.64 -19.39
C ILE A 263 -14.90 25.69 -20.44
N ALA A 264 -13.90 26.52 -20.17
CA ALA A 264 -13.46 27.57 -21.08
C ALA A 264 -11.95 27.50 -21.26
N ASN A 265 -11.50 27.35 -22.51
CA ASN A 265 -10.10 27.24 -22.88
C ASN A 265 -9.69 28.55 -23.55
N ALA A 266 -8.83 29.31 -22.86
CA ALA A 266 -8.29 30.57 -23.34
C ALA A 266 -6.90 30.35 -23.90
N HIS A 267 -6.65 30.84 -25.12
CA HIS A 267 -5.39 30.64 -25.85
C HIS A 267 -4.84 31.96 -26.39
N ASP A 268 -3.52 32.14 -26.30
CA ASP A 268 -2.71 33.08 -27.07
C ASP A 268 -1.70 32.26 -27.88
N ASP A 269 -2.19 31.64 -28.94
CA ASP A 269 -1.51 30.52 -29.62
C ASP A 269 -1.48 30.64 -31.15
N ALA A 270 -1.85 31.82 -31.68
CA ALA A 270 -1.87 32.08 -33.12
C ALA A 270 -0.56 31.60 -33.80
N PRO A 271 -0.59 31.21 -35.09
CA PRO A 271 0.60 30.72 -35.78
C PRO A 271 1.81 31.68 -35.74
N THR A 272 1.54 32.98 -35.59
CA THR A 272 2.55 34.05 -35.46
C THR A 272 3.09 34.24 -34.04
N THR A 273 2.46 33.65 -33.02
CA THR A 273 2.88 33.77 -31.62
C THR A 273 4.12 32.91 -31.38
N THR A 274 5.19 33.52 -30.86
CA THR A 274 6.49 32.85 -30.67
C THR A 274 6.56 31.96 -29.43
N ALA A 275 5.74 32.24 -28.42
CA ALA A 275 5.61 31.46 -27.20
C ALA A 275 4.11 31.28 -26.92
N PRO A 276 3.46 30.30 -27.57
CA PRO A 276 2.04 30.05 -27.36
C PRO A 276 1.78 29.62 -25.92
N ARG A 277 0.60 29.97 -25.41
CA ARG A 277 0.20 29.68 -24.04
C ARG A 277 -1.31 29.64 -23.92
N GLY A 278 -1.81 28.93 -22.92
CA GLY A 278 -3.23 28.86 -22.65
C GLY A 278 -3.55 28.43 -21.23
N PHE A 279 -4.80 28.60 -20.83
CA PHE A 279 -5.30 28.06 -19.57
C PHE A 279 -6.76 27.67 -19.73
N SER A 280 -7.18 26.66 -18.96
CA SER A 280 -8.58 26.25 -18.89
C SER A 280 -9.13 26.62 -17.52
N TYR A 281 -10.44 26.77 -17.42
CA TYR A 281 -11.14 26.90 -16.16
C TYR A 281 -12.58 26.40 -16.28
N ASN A 282 -13.12 25.88 -15.18
CA ASN A 282 -14.53 25.51 -15.10
C ASN A 282 -15.42 26.76 -14.99
N GLY A 283 -16.58 26.75 -15.65
CA GLY A 283 -17.57 27.79 -15.46
C GLY A 283 -18.15 27.77 -14.03
N VAL A 284 -18.39 28.95 -13.46
CA VAL A 284 -18.87 29.08 -12.08
C VAL A 284 -20.40 28.99 -12.06
N PRO A 285 -21.01 28.00 -11.40
CA PRO A 285 -22.45 27.98 -11.14
C PRO A 285 -22.90 29.26 -10.43
N GLN A 286 -24.19 29.60 -10.49
CA GLN A 286 -24.76 30.75 -9.77
C GLN A 286 -24.11 30.97 -8.39
N PRO A 287 -23.24 32.00 -8.22
CA PRO A 287 -22.47 32.13 -7.01
C PRO A 287 -23.39 32.55 -5.85
N SER A 288 -23.07 32.09 -4.64
CA SER A 288 -23.70 32.53 -3.40
C SER A 288 -22.94 33.71 -2.80
N PHE A 289 -23.61 34.53 -1.99
CA PHE A 289 -22.93 35.57 -1.21
C PHE A 289 -21.96 34.93 -0.20
N GLY A 290 -20.69 35.34 -0.22
CA GLY A 290 -19.67 34.80 0.68
C GLY A 290 -18.26 35.18 0.25
N ASP A 291 -17.29 34.61 0.96
CA ASP A 291 -15.88 34.79 0.63
C ASP A 291 -15.44 33.75 -0.41
N VAL A 292 -14.65 34.21 -1.38
CA VAL A 292 -14.04 33.38 -2.42
C VAL A 292 -12.54 33.33 -2.18
N PHE A 293 -12.03 32.13 -2.02
CA PHE A 293 -10.65 31.82 -1.65
C PHE A 293 -9.82 31.44 -2.89
N LEU A 294 -8.64 32.02 -2.97
CA LEU A 294 -7.69 31.87 -4.06
C LEU A 294 -6.34 31.44 -3.45
N PRO A 295 -6.03 30.14 -3.43
CA PRO A 295 -4.82 29.66 -2.74
C PRO A 295 -3.51 30.17 -3.34
N TYR A 296 -3.51 30.57 -4.61
CA TYR A 296 -2.32 31.04 -5.30
C TYR A 296 -2.62 32.22 -6.23
N LEU A 297 -1.71 33.19 -6.24
CA LEU A 297 -1.63 34.30 -7.17
C LEU A 297 -0.16 34.77 -7.20
N ARG A 298 0.30 35.34 -8.32
CA ARG A 298 1.67 35.80 -8.46
C ARG A 298 1.79 37.21 -9.05
N ARG A 299 2.76 37.96 -8.53
CA ARG A 299 3.24 39.24 -9.07
C ARG A 299 4.74 39.13 -9.39
N ASP A 300 5.16 39.42 -10.62
CA ASP A 300 6.57 39.29 -11.03
C ASP A 300 7.34 40.61 -11.04
N GLY A 301 6.67 41.77 -10.94
CA GLY A 301 7.31 43.07 -11.01
C GLY A 301 7.66 43.52 -12.43
N VAL A 302 6.98 42.97 -13.44
CA VAL A 302 7.20 43.30 -14.86
C VAL A 302 6.03 44.17 -15.35
N ALA A 303 6.31 45.45 -15.64
CA ALA A 303 5.38 46.39 -16.26
C ALA A 303 6.10 47.23 -17.34
N PRO A 304 5.44 47.56 -18.47
CA PRO A 304 4.08 47.16 -18.90
C PRO A 304 4.04 45.77 -19.56
N ARG A 305 2.90 45.06 -19.43
CA ARG A 305 2.64 43.78 -20.13
C ARG A 305 1.65 43.96 -21.28
N THR A 306 1.65 43.02 -22.21
CA THR A 306 0.73 42.96 -23.37
C THR A 306 -0.44 41.99 -23.17
N TYR A 307 -0.65 41.49 -21.95
CA TYR A 307 -1.66 40.48 -21.60
C TYR A 307 -2.23 40.71 -20.19
N ALA A 308 -3.43 40.19 -19.95
CA ALA A 308 -4.19 40.40 -18.72
C ALA A 308 -3.77 39.40 -17.61
N ASN A 309 -2.70 39.67 -16.87
CA ASN A 309 -2.35 38.88 -15.67
C ASN A 309 -3.22 39.34 -14.50
N GLY A 310 -4.03 38.45 -13.91
CA GLY A 310 -4.68 38.76 -12.64
C GLY A 310 -6.10 38.26 -12.45
N LEU A 311 -6.82 38.95 -11.58
CA LEU A 311 -8.10 38.52 -11.04
C LEU A 311 -9.26 39.08 -11.86
N LEU A 312 -10.15 38.19 -12.27
CA LEU A 312 -11.37 38.50 -13.00
C LEU A 312 -12.56 38.19 -12.11
N ILE A 313 -13.22 39.24 -11.61
CA ILE A 313 -14.28 39.16 -10.61
C ILE A 313 -15.59 39.56 -11.26
N GLN A 314 -16.42 38.57 -11.58
CA GLN A 314 -17.75 38.78 -12.16
C GLN A 314 -18.81 38.80 -11.06
N ASN A 315 -19.67 39.84 -11.08
CA ASN A 315 -20.80 39.94 -10.17
C ASN A 315 -21.95 39.02 -10.63
N GLY A 316 -22.19 37.93 -9.91
CA GLY A 316 -23.32 37.03 -10.16
C GLY A 316 -24.57 37.34 -9.34
N GLY A 317 -24.55 38.42 -8.54
CA GLY A 317 -25.70 38.92 -7.80
C GLY A 317 -26.64 39.79 -8.64
N ALA A 318 -27.81 40.11 -8.08
CA ALA A 318 -28.83 40.91 -8.76
C ALA A 318 -28.60 42.44 -8.70
N GLY A 319 -27.75 42.90 -7.78
CA GLY A 319 -27.45 44.33 -7.59
C GLY A 319 -25.95 44.62 -7.68
N ASP A 320 -25.59 45.89 -7.79
CA ASP A 320 -24.21 46.34 -7.88
C ASP A 320 -23.43 46.04 -6.59
N VAL A 321 -22.17 45.63 -6.70
CA VAL A 321 -21.32 45.26 -5.55
C VAL A 321 -19.94 45.91 -5.63
N THR A 322 -19.36 46.27 -4.49
CA THR A 322 -17.99 46.79 -4.38
C THR A 322 -17.16 45.81 -3.56
N PRO A 323 -16.60 44.76 -4.17
CA PRO A 323 -15.87 43.73 -3.44
C PRO A 323 -14.53 44.24 -2.92
N THR A 324 -14.01 43.55 -1.92
CA THR A 324 -12.67 43.75 -1.37
C THR A 324 -11.83 42.50 -1.55
N ILE A 325 -10.60 42.64 -2.02
CA ILE A 325 -9.61 41.57 -2.14
C ILE A 325 -8.59 41.73 -1.02
N THR A 326 -8.44 40.71 -0.18
CA THR A 326 -7.40 40.66 0.85
C THR A 326 -6.29 39.72 0.39
N PHE A 327 -5.12 40.28 0.11
CA PHE A 327 -3.91 39.56 -0.27
C PHE A 327 -3.11 39.16 0.96
N GLN A 328 -2.58 37.95 0.94
CA GLN A 328 -1.78 37.37 2.00
C GLN A 328 -0.55 36.70 1.38
N ARG A 329 0.66 37.12 1.79
CA ARG A 329 1.90 36.54 1.25
C ARG A 329 1.95 35.04 1.55
N LEU A 330 2.35 34.25 0.55
CA LEU A 330 2.46 32.79 0.70
C LEU A 330 3.48 32.46 1.80
N GLY A 331 3.12 31.57 2.72
CA GLY A 331 3.95 31.27 3.90
C GLY A 331 3.73 32.20 5.10
N GLY A 332 2.91 33.25 4.98
CA GLY A 332 2.60 34.20 6.06
C GLY A 332 3.15 35.61 5.84
N GLY A 333 2.61 36.57 6.60
CA GLY A 333 2.90 38.01 6.47
C GLY A 333 1.70 38.86 6.91
N ASN A 334 1.81 40.19 6.82
CA ASN A 334 0.67 41.06 7.06
C ASN A 334 -0.26 41.08 5.84
N PRO A 335 -1.58 40.92 6.02
CA PRO A 335 -2.53 41.03 4.92
C PRO A 335 -2.61 42.47 4.39
N PHE A 336 -2.90 42.60 3.11
CA PHE A 336 -3.13 43.89 2.43
C PHE A 336 -4.43 43.83 1.63
N ALA A 337 -5.28 44.85 1.75
CA ALA A 337 -6.59 44.85 1.12
C ALA A 337 -6.73 45.91 0.01
N ILE A 338 -7.41 45.55 -1.07
CA ILE A 338 -7.77 46.42 -2.19
C ILE A 338 -9.28 46.34 -2.40
N ALA A 339 -9.96 47.48 -2.37
CA ALA A 339 -11.37 47.57 -2.75
C ALA A 339 -11.52 47.79 -4.27
N ALA A 340 -12.63 47.33 -4.83
CA ALA A 340 -12.99 47.65 -6.21
C ALA A 340 -13.04 49.17 -6.41
N PRO A 341 -12.44 49.70 -7.49
CA PRO A 341 -12.38 51.15 -7.72
C PRO A 341 -13.76 51.75 -8.04
N ALA A 342 -14.73 50.93 -8.44
CA ALA A 342 -16.13 51.28 -8.66
C ALA A 342 -17.04 50.07 -8.44
N PRO A 343 -18.35 50.26 -8.18
CA PRO A 343 -19.30 49.16 -8.11
C PRO A 343 -19.36 48.35 -9.42
N ILE A 344 -19.33 47.02 -9.30
CA ILE A 344 -19.46 46.07 -10.39
C ILE A 344 -20.95 45.80 -10.60
N LYS A 345 -21.49 46.16 -11.77
CA LYS A 345 -22.89 45.89 -12.11
C LYS A 345 -23.15 44.39 -12.26
N ALA A 346 -24.40 43.99 -12.04
CA ALA A 346 -24.83 42.60 -12.22
C ALA A 346 -24.43 42.05 -13.61
N GLY A 347 -23.77 40.89 -13.60
CA GLY A 347 -23.25 40.20 -14.79
C GLY A 347 -21.93 40.73 -15.35
N LEU A 348 -21.42 41.89 -14.90
CA LEU A 348 -20.15 42.46 -15.39
C LEU A 348 -18.94 41.98 -14.59
N THR A 349 -17.76 42.07 -15.20
CA THR A 349 -16.46 41.68 -14.63
C THR A 349 -15.60 42.90 -14.29
N TRP A 350 -15.00 42.91 -13.11
CA TRP A 350 -13.85 43.75 -12.77
C TRP A 350 -12.56 42.96 -13.01
N TYR A 351 -11.67 43.51 -13.83
CA TYR A 351 -10.31 43.01 -14.02
C TYR A 351 -9.34 43.79 -13.11
N LEU A 352 -8.55 43.06 -12.33
CA LEU A 352 -7.46 43.58 -11.53
C LEU A 352 -6.13 42.97 -11.96
N ASP A 353 -5.17 43.83 -12.30
CA ASP A 353 -3.78 43.45 -12.54
C ASP A 353 -2.94 43.66 -11.25
N PRO A 354 -2.36 42.61 -10.65
CA PRO A 354 -1.49 42.74 -9.49
C PRO A 354 -0.26 43.64 -9.72
N GLU A 355 0.21 43.77 -10.97
CA GLU A 355 1.35 44.63 -11.31
C GLU A 355 1.03 46.12 -11.15
N ALA A 356 -0.24 46.50 -11.31
CA ALA A 356 -0.72 47.87 -11.17
C ALA A 356 -0.70 48.38 -9.71
N TYR A 357 -0.39 47.51 -8.74
CA TYR A 357 -0.35 47.84 -7.31
C TYR A 357 1.06 47.63 -6.74
N PRO A 358 1.97 48.62 -6.82
CA PRO A 358 3.34 48.51 -6.31
C PRO A 358 3.46 48.18 -4.81
N VAL A 359 2.40 48.44 -4.05
CA VAL A 359 2.26 48.07 -2.63
C VAL A 359 2.25 46.54 -2.42
N LEU A 360 1.82 45.77 -3.43
CA LEU A 360 2.06 44.34 -3.49
C LEU A 360 3.52 44.14 -3.89
N THR A 361 4.35 43.63 -2.99
CA THR A 361 5.73 43.31 -3.32
C THR A 361 5.82 42.19 -4.35
N VAL A 362 6.95 42.06 -5.04
CA VAL A 362 7.16 40.95 -6.00
C VAL A 362 7.14 39.63 -5.23
N GLY A 363 6.37 38.66 -5.72
CA GLY A 363 6.29 37.34 -5.11
C GLY A 363 4.92 36.68 -5.26
N GLU A 364 4.70 35.71 -4.37
CA GLU A 364 3.56 34.81 -4.41
C GLU A 364 2.62 35.08 -3.23
N TYR A 365 1.33 35.01 -3.52
CA TYR A 365 0.26 35.39 -2.63
C TYR A 365 -0.85 34.35 -2.66
N SER A 366 -1.67 34.39 -1.63
CA SER A 366 -3.04 33.89 -1.64
C SER A 366 -3.97 35.09 -1.49
N ALA A 367 -5.23 34.96 -1.91
CA ALA A 367 -6.20 36.03 -1.81
C ALA A 367 -7.55 35.55 -1.29
N VAL A 368 -8.32 36.47 -0.73
CA VAL A 368 -9.72 36.29 -0.35
C VAL A 368 -10.53 37.45 -0.94
N VAL A 369 -11.52 37.14 -1.77
CA VAL A 369 -12.43 38.14 -2.34
C VAL A 369 -13.75 38.09 -1.57
N SER A 370 -14.16 39.23 -1.02
CA SER A 370 -15.33 39.36 -0.14
C SER A 370 -16.29 40.44 -0.65
N GLY A 371 -17.55 40.37 -0.23
CA GLY A 371 -18.51 41.47 -0.42
C GLY A 371 -19.45 41.32 -1.62
N GLY A 372 -19.74 40.09 -2.05
CA GLY A 372 -20.73 39.83 -3.10
C GLY A 372 -20.99 38.35 -3.35
N ALA A 373 -21.91 38.07 -4.28
CA ALA A 373 -22.03 36.77 -4.92
C ALA A 373 -21.16 36.79 -6.19
N LEU A 374 -19.93 36.29 -6.09
CA LEU A 374 -18.87 36.55 -7.07
C LEU A 374 -18.40 35.26 -7.73
N ALA A 375 -18.31 35.29 -9.07
CA ALA A 375 -17.54 34.31 -9.83
C ALA A 375 -16.15 34.88 -10.05
N VAL A 376 -15.13 34.24 -9.47
CA VAL A 376 -13.75 34.75 -9.49
C VAL A 376 -12.87 33.76 -10.23
N LEU A 377 -12.16 34.24 -11.24
CA LEU A 377 -11.12 33.53 -11.97
C LEU A 377 -9.78 34.20 -11.66
N ASP A 378 -8.79 33.40 -11.25
CA ASP A 378 -7.39 33.82 -11.28
C ASP A 378 -6.75 33.30 -12.57
N ALA A 379 -6.18 34.22 -13.34
CA ALA A 379 -5.37 33.90 -14.50
C ALA A 379 -3.94 34.39 -14.24
N THR A 380 -3.09 33.49 -13.75
CA THR A 380 -1.68 33.77 -13.49
C THR A 380 -0.89 33.60 -14.79
N LEU A 381 -0.38 34.72 -15.33
CA LEU A 381 0.26 34.76 -16.66
C LEU A 381 1.73 35.21 -16.58
N ALA A 382 2.60 34.49 -17.30
CA ALA A 382 3.99 34.83 -17.55
C ALA A 382 4.27 35.01 -19.05
N GLY A 383 5.47 35.48 -19.40
CA GLY A 383 5.83 35.80 -20.79
C GLY A 383 5.71 34.63 -21.78
N ALA A 384 5.78 33.38 -21.29
CA ALA A 384 5.72 32.16 -22.10
C ALA A 384 4.86 31.06 -21.44
N ALA A 385 4.06 31.38 -20.41
CA ALA A 385 3.26 30.40 -19.70
C ALA A 385 1.97 31.01 -19.16
N ALA A 386 0.93 30.20 -19.04
CA ALA A 386 -0.34 30.60 -18.48
C ALA A 386 -0.91 29.48 -17.60
N MET A 387 -1.60 29.87 -16.53
CA MET A 387 -2.37 28.95 -15.71
C MET A 387 -3.58 29.70 -15.15
N GLY A 388 -4.69 29.00 -14.99
CA GLY A 388 -5.91 29.61 -14.48
C GLY A 388 -6.76 28.61 -13.72
N TYR A 389 -7.54 29.13 -12.78
CA TYR A 389 -8.46 28.35 -11.95
C TYR A 389 -9.54 29.26 -11.34
N ILE A 390 -10.67 28.68 -10.95
CA ILE A 390 -11.74 29.42 -10.26
C ILE A 390 -11.54 29.41 -8.75
N GLY A 391 -11.90 30.53 -8.12
CA GLY A 391 -11.89 30.65 -6.66
C GLY A 391 -12.94 29.76 -5.99
N MET A 392 -12.65 29.33 -4.77
CA MET A 392 -13.46 28.36 -4.03
C MET A 392 -14.20 29.01 -2.86
N PRO A 393 -15.43 28.60 -2.53
CA PRO A 393 -16.17 29.15 -1.39
C PRO A 393 -15.66 28.69 -0.01
N GLY A 394 -14.54 27.95 0.07
CA GLY A 394 -13.96 27.47 1.33
C GLY A 394 -14.78 26.40 2.05
N GLN A 395 -15.38 25.48 1.28
CA GLN A 395 -16.22 24.41 1.78
C GLN A 395 -15.43 23.13 1.98
N GLY A 396 -15.75 22.38 3.05
CA GLY A 396 -15.17 21.07 3.33
C GLY A 396 -13.92 21.09 4.22
N ASN A 397 -13.84 20.11 5.11
CA ASN A 397 -12.64 19.84 5.91
C ASN A 397 -11.73 18.79 5.25
N ARG A 398 -12.03 18.37 4.02
CA ARG A 398 -11.20 17.48 3.21
C ARG A 398 -11.11 17.99 1.78
N ALA A 399 -9.98 17.76 1.11
CA ALA A 399 -9.84 17.92 -0.33
C ALA A 399 -9.17 16.68 -0.96
N TYR A 400 -9.66 16.24 -2.12
CA TYR A 400 -9.05 15.18 -2.92
C TYR A 400 -8.29 15.77 -4.10
N LEU A 401 -7.07 15.28 -4.34
CA LEU A 401 -6.16 15.74 -5.40
C LEU A 401 -5.74 14.50 -6.23
N PRO A 402 -6.44 14.18 -7.33
CA PRO A 402 -6.34 12.88 -8.00
C PRO A 402 -5.08 12.67 -8.85
N ASN A 403 -4.34 13.73 -9.18
CA ASN A 403 -3.14 13.67 -10.00
C ASN A 403 -2.02 14.54 -9.38
N VAL A 404 -1.10 13.90 -8.66
CA VAL A 404 0.07 14.54 -8.08
C VAL A 404 1.32 13.75 -8.45
N THR A 405 2.33 14.40 -9.04
CA THR A 405 3.56 13.77 -9.53
C THR A 405 4.79 14.42 -8.91
N ARG A 406 5.83 13.61 -8.70
CA ARG A 406 7.12 14.11 -8.20
C ARG A 406 8.02 14.60 -9.33
N THR A 407 8.27 13.74 -10.32
CA THR A 407 9.17 13.93 -11.47
C THR A 407 8.77 12.99 -12.63
N LEU A 408 7.47 12.98 -12.98
CA LEU A 408 6.92 12.08 -14.01
C LEU A 408 7.45 12.46 -15.40
N GLY A 409 8.11 11.52 -16.08
CA GLY A 409 8.85 11.78 -17.32
C GLY A 409 10.32 12.18 -17.10
N GLY A 410 10.84 12.02 -15.88
CA GLY A 410 12.25 12.27 -15.54
C GLY A 410 12.49 13.60 -14.82
N ALA A 411 13.77 13.98 -14.64
CA ALA A 411 14.17 15.10 -13.78
C ALA A 411 13.62 16.48 -14.19
N ARG A 412 13.27 16.66 -15.47
CA ARG A 412 12.63 17.87 -16.01
C ARG A 412 11.15 17.66 -16.37
N GLY A 413 10.62 16.47 -16.08
CA GLY A 413 9.24 16.12 -16.32
C GLY A 413 8.29 16.81 -15.33
N TRP A 414 7.08 16.27 -15.24
CA TRP A 414 6.00 16.84 -14.45
C TRP A 414 6.26 16.72 -12.95
N SER A 415 6.19 17.86 -12.26
CA SER A 415 6.09 17.97 -10.80
C SER A 415 4.87 18.81 -10.46
N THR A 416 4.11 18.40 -9.43
CA THR A 416 2.84 19.03 -9.10
C THR A 416 2.79 19.58 -7.67
N PRO A 417 3.33 20.78 -7.38
CA PRO A 417 3.17 21.39 -6.07
C PRO A 417 1.69 21.60 -5.71
N ILE A 418 1.37 21.39 -4.44
CA ILE A 418 0.04 21.58 -3.86
C ILE A 418 0.07 22.90 -3.08
N VAL A 419 -0.96 23.73 -3.21
CA VAL A 419 -1.13 24.93 -2.39
C VAL A 419 -2.42 24.82 -1.60
N VAL A 420 -2.32 24.91 -0.28
CA VAL A 420 -3.46 24.78 0.65
C VAL A 420 -3.65 26.10 1.39
N GLN A 421 -4.80 26.72 1.22
CA GLN A 421 -5.24 27.91 1.93
C GLN A 421 -6.22 27.55 3.04
N SER A 422 -6.03 28.12 4.23
CA SER A 422 -7.04 28.02 5.28
C SER A 422 -8.21 28.94 5.01
N THR A 423 -9.40 28.37 5.06
CA THR A 423 -10.66 29.12 5.08
C THR A 423 -11.25 29.20 6.51
N GLY A 424 -10.59 28.51 7.45
CA GLY A 424 -10.90 28.44 8.88
C GLY A 424 -10.07 27.39 9.62
N ALA A 425 -9.37 26.50 8.92
CA ALA A 425 -8.49 25.50 9.52
C ALA A 425 -7.23 26.10 10.18
N THR A 426 -6.72 25.44 11.22
CA THR A 426 -5.48 25.83 11.91
C THR A 426 -4.26 25.06 11.41
N SER A 427 -4.48 23.84 10.90
CA SER A 427 -3.49 22.99 10.25
C SER A 427 -4.18 22.02 9.29
N ALA A 428 -3.40 21.26 8.52
CA ALA A 428 -3.92 20.17 7.70
C ALA A 428 -2.92 19.00 7.62
N THR A 429 -3.41 17.80 7.35
CA THR A 429 -2.61 16.59 7.11
C THR A 429 -2.81 16.10 5.69
N LEU A 430 -1.74 15.87 4.95
CA LEU A 430 -1.75 15.30 3.61
C LEU A 430 -1.36 13.82 3.67
N ARG A 431 -2.16 12.98 3.02
CA ARG A 431 -1.94 11.52 2.88
C ARG A 431 -1.73 11.18 1.40
N TRP A 432 -0.60 10.54 1.10
CA TRP A 432 -0.12 10.29 -0.26
C TRP A 432 -0.30 8.83 -0.66
N TYR A 433 -1.25 8.56 -1.54
CA TYR A 433 -1.57 7.22 -2.00
C TYR A 433 -0.96 6.98 -3.37
N ARG A 434 -0.19 5.91 -3.53
CA ARG A 434 0.38 5.55 -4.83
C ARG A 434 -0.76 5.21 -5.79
N PHE A 435 -0.73 5.83 -6.97
CA PHE A 435 -1.78 5.73 -7.98
C PHE A 435 -2.15 4.29 -8.35
N SER A 436 -1.16 3.39 -8.43
CA SER A 436 -1.28 2.04 -8.97
C SER A 436 -1.97 1.02 -8.06
N ASP A 437 -1.80 1.15 -6.74
CA ASP A 437 -2.22 0.14 -5.75
C ASP A 437 -2.89 0.73 -4.50
N GLY A 438 -2.94 2.06 -4.38
CA GLY A 438 -3.59 2.73 -3.26
C GLY A 438 -2.77 2.65 -1.98
N ALA A 439 -1.51 2.22 -2.05
CA ALA A 439 -0.64 2.16 -0.88
C ALA A 439 -0.36 3.57 -0.35
N LEU A 440 -0.58 3.79 0.95
CA LEU A 440 -0.24 5.03 1.60
C LEU A 440 1.27 5.10 1.83
N ILE A 441 1.95 5.98 1.10
CA ILE A 441 3.41 6.10 1.06
C ILE A 441 3.93 7.12 2.06
N ALA A 442 3.21 8.23 2.23
CA ALA A 442 3.64 9.30 3.11
C ALA A 442 2.45 9.98 3.79
N ARG A 443 2.70 10.45 5.01
CA ARG A 443 1.85 11.37 5.77
C ARG A 443 2.67 12.61 6.12
N GLN A 444 2.09 13.79 5.98
CA GLN A 444 2.73 15.03 6.39
C GLN A 444 1.71 16.02 6.93
N SER A 445 2.10 16.83 7.91
CA SER A 445 1.25 17.91 8.43
C SER A 445 1.82 19.26 8.02
N ILE A 446 0.92 20.19 7.73
CA ILE A 446 1.22 21.59 7.40
C ILE A 446 0.48 22.52 8.35
N GLY A 447 1.11 23.65 8.67
CA GLY A 447 0.62 24.63 9.63
C GLY A 447 1.66 24.97 10.70
N PRO A 448 1.29 25.80 11.69
CA PRO A 448 -0.01 26.46 11.81
C PRO A 448 -0.22 27.52 10.73
N PHE A 449 -1.47 27.74 10.32
CA PHE A 449 -1.83 28.88 9.49
C PHE A 449 -3.18 29.48 9.91
N GLY A 450 -3.33 30.79 9.74
CA GLY A 450 -4.58 31.50 9.97
C GLY A 450 -5.46 31.57 8.73
N ARG A 451 -6.70 32.02 8.88
CA ARG A 451 -7.63 32.23 7.76
C ARG A 451 -7.01 33.12 6.68
N GLY A 452 -7.15 32.71 5.42
CA GLY A 452 -6.61 33.39 4.25
C GLY A 452 -5.13 33.10 3.98
N VAL A 453 -4.39 32.53 4.92
CA VAL A 453 -2.98 32.12 4.72
C VAL A 453 -2.94 30.81 3.93
N ALA A 454 -2.05 30.76 2.93
CA ALA A 454 -1.75 29.54 2.19
C ALA A 454 -0.31 29.06 2.38
N LEU A 455 -0.12 27.74 2.36
CA LEU A 455 1.16 27.06 2.34
C LEU A 455 1.30 26.20 1.10
N ARG A 456 2.51 26.15 0.55
CA ARG A 456 2.88 25.26 -0.55
C ARG A 456 3.57 24.00 -0.05
N VAL A 457 3.23 22.89 -0.67
CA VAL A 457 3.89 21.61 -0.55
C VAL A 457 4.45 21.24 -1.91
N ASP A 458 5.76 21.02 -1.99
CA ASP A 458 6.40 20.51 -3.20
C ASP A 458 6.61 18.99 -3.07
N PRO A 459 6.04 18.15 -3.95
CA PRO A 459 6.19 16.69 -3.88
C PRO A 459 7.65 16.23 -3.93
N ARG A 460 8.56 17.04 -4.50
CA ARG A 460 10.01 16.73 -4.54
C ARG A 460 10.67 16.77 -3.16
N ASN A 461 10.07 17.48 -2.22
CA ASN A 461 10.56 17.61 -0.84
C ASN A 461 9.89 16.62 0.12
N VAL A 462 8.96 15.78 -0.36
CA VAL A 462 8.26 14.80 0.47
C VAL A 462 9.07 13.52 0.55
N LEU A 463 9.44 13.13 1.77
CA LEU A 463 10.17 11.90 2.03
C LEU A 463 9.32 10.67 1.69
N GLY A 464 9.95 9.65 1.12
CA GLY A 464 9.30 8.38 0.77
C GLY A 464 8.65 8.33 -0.61
N LEU A 465 8.39 9.48 -1.26
CA LEU A 465 7.88 9.49 -2.63
C LEU A 465 8.98 9.08 -3.62
N SER A 466 8.70 8.13 -4.50
CA SER A 466 9.56 7.76 -5.62
C SER A 466 9.41 8.73 -6.79
N ASP A 467 10.51 8.92 -7.53
CA ASP A 467 10.51 9.62 -8.82
C ASP A 467 9.66 8.87 -9.86
N ASP A 468 9.31 9.55 -10.95
CA ASP A 468 8.52 8.98 -12.06
C ASP A 468 7.21 8.28 -11.64
N THR A 469 6.61 8.75 -10.53
CA THR A 469 5.45 8.12 -9.91
C THR A 469 4.33 9.14 -9.71
N GLN A 470 3.10 8.70 -9.97
CA GLN A 470 1.87 9.45 -9.71
C GLN A 470 1.26 9.04 -8.35
N TYR A 471 0.59 9.99 -7.72
CA TYR A 471 -0.07 9.86 -6.43
C TYR A 471 -1.43 10.52 -6.45
N GLY A 472 -2.37 9.94 -5.72
CA GLY A 472 -3.56 10.63 -5.25
C GLY A 472 -3.30 11.18 -3.85
N VAL A 473 -3.65 12.42 -3.58
CA VAL A 473 -3.43 13.05 -2.28
C VAL A 473 -4.76 13.44 -1.64
N VAL A 474 -4.92 13.11 -0.36
CA VAL A 474 -6.04 13.55 0.46
C VAL A 474 -5.53 14.55 1.48
N VAL A 475 -6.13 15.73 1.52
CA VAL A 475 -5.81 16.79 2.48
C VAL A 475 -6.93 16.85 3.52
N ASP A 476 -6.62 16.63 4.79
CA ASP A 476 -7.55 16.69 5.91
C ASP A 476 -7.25 17.90 6.79
N ALA A 477 -8.20 18.83 6.87
CA ALA A 477 -8.11 20.04 7.67
C ALA A 477 -8.41 19.78 9.15
N GLN A 478 -7.74 20.51 10.02
CA GLN A 478 -7.97 20.50 11.47
C GLN A 478 -8.60 21.82 11.91
N GLY A 479 -9.63 21.74 12.75
CA GLY A 479 -10.29 22.91 13.35
C GLY A 479 -11.10 23.81 12.40
N GLY A 480 -11.22 23.46 11.11
CA GLY A 480 -12.00 24.24 10.15
C GLY A 480 -11.91 23.70 8.72
N THR A 481 -12.11 24.56 7.73
CA THR A 481 -12.14 24.20 6.31
C THR A 481 -10.91 24.72 5.55
N ILE A 482 -10.69 24.19 4.35
CA ILE A 482 -9.57 24.54 3.46
C ILE A 482 -10.03 24.76 2.02
N ALA A 483 -9.21 25.46 1.24
CA ALA A 483 -9.23 25.48 -0.22
C ALA A 483 -7.86 25.00 -0.71
N ALA A 484 -7.81 24.10 -1.69
CA ALA A 484 -6.56 23.53 -2.18
C ALA A 484 -6.53 23.54 -3.69
N ILE A 485 -5.36 23.77 -4.28
CA ILE A 485 -5.11 23.61 -5.71
C ILE A 485 -3.86 22.76 -5.91
N VAL A 486 -3.72 22.24 -7.13
CA VAL A 486 -2.47 21.63 -7.61
C VAL A 486 -1.98 22.44 -8.79
N THR A 487 -0.75 22.95 -8.69
CA THR A 487 -0.01 23.50 -9.82
C THR A 487 0.74 22.36 -10.49
N GLU A 488 0.56 22.13 -11.78
CA GLU A 488 1.31 21.12 -12.54
C GLU A 488 2.37 21.82 -13.41
N LEU A 489 3.64 21.43 -13.25
CA LEU A 489 4.78 22.10 -13.83
C LEU A 489 5.67 21.11 -14.60
N ASN A 490 5.95 21.41 -15.86
CA ASN A 490 6.90 20.73 -16.73
C ASN A 490 8.03 21.70 -17.11
N PHE A 491 9.27 21.20 -17.12
CA PHE A 491 10.48 22.00 -17.35
C PHE A 491 11.21 21.67 -18.67
N GLU A 492 10.54 21.03 -19.62
CA GLU A 492 11.04 20.66 -20.96
C GLU A 492 10.89 21.78 -22.00
N GLY A 493 10.09 22.81 -21.72
CA GLY A 493 9.92 24.01 -22.57
C GLY A 493 8.46 24.34 -22.89
N GLY A 494 8.23 25.47 -23.56
CA GLY A 494 6.89 25.96 -23.90
C GLY A 494 6.07 26.41 -22.69
N ASP A 495 4.76 26.39 -22.83
CA ASP A 495 3.80 26.57 -21.74
C ASP A 495 3.57 25.23 -21.03
N GLY A 496 4.52 24.88 -20.16
CA GLY A 496 4.50 23.67 -19.35
C GLY A 496 3.80 23.86 -18.01
N THR A 497 2.80 24.73 -17.90
CA THR A 497 2.19 25.05 -16.61
C THR A 497 0.67 24.98 -16.65
N MET A 498 0.04 24.40 -15.64
CA MET A 498 -1.42 24.39 -15.50
C MET A 498 -1.84 24.25 -14.04
N ILE A 499 -3.11 24.50 -13.73
CA ILE A 499 -3.67 24.35 -12.38
C ILE A 499 -4.99 23.61 -12.46
N TYR A 500 -5.28 22.78 -11.45
CA TYR A 500 -6.64 22.34 -11.15
C TYR A 500 -6.98 22.54 -9.68
N GLU A 501 -8.27 22.67 -9.40
CA GLU A 501 -8.82 22.83 -8.04
C GLU A 501 -8.94 21.49 -7.32
N GLY A 502 -8.63 21.44 -6.03
CA GLY A 502 -8.91 20.27 -5.21
C GLY A 502 -10.42 20.04 -5.03
N PHE A 503 -10.84 18.78 -5.02
CA PHE A 503 -12.25 18.42 -4.88
C PHE A 503 -12.65 18.44 -3.40
N PRO A 504 -13.48 19.40 -2.95
CA PRO A 504 -13.82 19.53 -1.54
C PRO A 504 -14.77 18.43 -1.08
N ALA A 505 -14.60 17.99 0.17
CA ALA A 505 -15.48 17.05 0.84
C ALA A 505 -15.60 17.39 2.34
N THR A 506 -16.69 16.94 2.94
CA THR A 506 -16.91 17.04 4.39
C THR A 506 -16.91 15.65 5.00
N VAL A 507 -16.03 15.41 5.94
CA VAL A 507 -15.90 14.14 6.66
C VAL A 507 -16.05 14.36 8.16
N SER A 508 -16.61 13.37 8.85
CA SER A 508 -16.68 13.39 10.32
C SER A 508 -15.28 13.51 10.92
N THR A 509 -15.13 14.34 11.94
CA THR A 509 -13.90 14.44 12.73
C THR A 509 -13.81 13.39 13.84
N VAL A 510 -14.90 12.66 14.10
CA VAL A 510 -14.93 11.57 15.09
C VAL A 510 -14.41 10.29 14.43
N PRO A 511 -13.29 9.70 14.90
CA PRO A 511 -12.76 8.45 14.36
C PRO A 511 -13.78 7.32 14.42
N SER A 512 -14.03 6.66 13.28
CA SER A 512 -14.93 5.52 13.18
C SER A 512 -14.38 4.48 12.20
N PRO A 513 -14.61 3.17 12.39
CA PRO A 513 -14.13 2.15 11.46
C PRO A 513 -14.64 2.41 10.04
N THR A 514 -13.72 2.46 9.08
CA THR A 514 -14.03 2.68 7.65
C THR A 514 -13.35 1.68 6.74
N VAL A 515 -12.22 1.11 7.18
CA VAL A 515 -11.48 0.11 6.41
C VAL A 515 -11.21 -1.10 7.30
N VAL A 516 -11.42 -2.29 6.76
CA VAL A 516 -10.98 -3.56 7.32
C VAL A 516 -10.07 -4.21 6.28
N THR A 517 -8.94 -4.77 6.70
CA THR A 517 -8.08 -5.58 5.84
C THR A 517 -7.80 -6.92 6.50
N LEU A 518 -7.74 -7.98 5.70
CA LEU A 518 -7.53 -9.35 6.18
C LEU A 518 -6.18 -9.92 5.73
N ALA A 519 -5.52 -10.63 6.64
CA ALA A 519 -4.36 -11.47 6.33
C ALA A 519 -4.56 -12.89 6.93
N PRO A 520 -4.28 -13.96 6.17
CA PRO A 520 -3.96 -13.96 4.74
C PRO A 520 -5.16 -13.52 3.86
N ALA A 521 -4.90 -13.08 2.63
CA ALA A 521 -5.94 -12.62 1.70
C ALA A 521 -6.82 -13.76 1.15
N THR A 522 -6.32 -15.00 1.20
CA THR A 522 -7.05 -16.23 0.87
C THR A 522 -6.65 -17.31 1.84
N LEU A 523 -7.58 -18.21 2.16
CA LEU A 523 -7.33 -19.29 3.10
C LEU A 523 -7.67 -20.65 2.49
N ARG A 524 -6.72 -21.58 2.56
CA ARG A 524 -6.89 -22.99 2.14
C ARG A 524 -6.38 -23.90 3.23
N LEU A 525 -7.24 -24.80 3.70
CA LEU A 525 -6.93 -25.75 4.76
C LEU A 525 -7.72 -27.06 4.58
N GLY A 526 -7.31 -28.09 5.29
CA GLY A 526 -8.01 -29.36 5.38
C GLY A 526 -9.11 -29.32 6.45
N THR A 527 -9.99 -30.32 6.47
CA THR A 527 -11.00 -30.44 7.53
C THR A 527 -10.36 -30.51 8.91
N ASP A 528 -11.00 -29.89 9.91
CA ASP A 528 -10.56 -29.83 11.31
C ASP A 528 -9.22 -29.09 11.57
N GLU A 529 -8.55 -28.56 10.54
CA GLU A 529 -7.33 -27.74 10.69
C GLU A 529 -7.64 -26.34 11.22
N THR A 530 -6.62 -25.66 11.74
CA THR A 530 -6.72 -24.27 12.19
C THR A 530 -5.73 -23.34 11.49
N ALA A 531 -6.08 -22.06 11.42
CA ALA A 531 -5.23 -21.01 10.89
C ALA A 531 -5.49 -19.66 11.59
N GLN A 532 -4.43 -18.87 11.79
CA GLN A 532 -4.56 -17.52 12.34
C GLN A 532 -5.02 -16.54 11.24
N LEU A 533 -6.09 -15.81 11.51
CA LEU A 533 -6.51 -14.65 10.74
C LEU A 533 -6.16 -13.37 11.49
N VAL A 534 -5.69 -12.37 10.76
CA VAL A 534 -5.44 -11.03 11.29
C VAL A 534 -6.36 -10.06 10.56
N ALA A 535 -7.18 -9.34 11.31
CA ALA A 535 -7.99 -8.25 10.80
C ALA A 535 -7.43 -6.93 11.33
N THR A 536 -7.05 -6.03 10.42
CA THR A 536 -6.63 -4.67 10.77
C THR A 536 -7.78 -3.72 10.45
N VAL A 537 -8.24 -2.99 11.46
CA VAL A 537 -9.29 -1.97 11.34
C VAL A 537 -8.66 -0.60 11.32
N LYS A 538 -9.10 0.27 10.41
CA LYS A 538 -8.65 1.67 10.32
C LYS A 538 -9.82 2.65 10.23
N ASP A 539 -9.58 3.87 10.67
CA ASP A 539 -10.51 4.98 10.59
C ASP A 539 -10.45 5.74 9.25
N GLN A 540 -11.22 6.83 9.13
CA GLN A 540 -11.36 7.61 7.89
C GLN A 540 -10.11 8.44 7.56
N PHE A 541 -9.16 8.51 8.50
CA PHE A 541 -7.87 9.15 8.39
C PHE A 541 -6.75 8.12 8.11
N ASP A 542 -7.12 6.85 7.89
CA ASP A 542 -6.22 5.70 7.70
C ASP A 542 -5.40 5.37 8.96
N GLU A 543 -5.83 5.82 10.14
CA GLU A 543 -5.21 5.49 11.42
C GLU A 543 -5.74 4.15 11.95
N ALA A 544 -4.83 3.34 12.49
CA ALA A 544 -5.17 2.02 13.01
C ALA A 544 -6.03 2.11 14.28
N MET A 545 -7.03 1.23 14.39
CA MET A 545 -7.95 1.14 15.52
C MET A 545 -7.79 -0.21 16.25
N PRO A 546 -6.67 -0.48 16.94
CA PRO A 546 -6.38 -1.78 17.56
C PRO A 546 -7.39 -2.17 18.67
N GLN A 547 -8.08 -1.18 19.25
CA GLN A 547 -9.14 -1.41 20.24
C GLN A 547 -10.46 -1.92 19.63
N VAL A 548 -10.62 -1.84 18.31
CA VAL A 548 -11.84 -2.27 17.62
C VAL A 548 -11.69 -3.73 17.22
N VAL A 549 -12.40 -4.61 17.93
CA VAL A 549 -12.43 -6.05 17.63
C VAL A 549 -13.52 -6.31 16.58
N PRO A 550 -13.18 -6.83 15.39
CA PRO A 550 -14.17 -7.14 14.37
C PRO A 550 -14.98 -8.40 14.75
N THR A 551 -16.21 -8.42 14.26
CA THR A 551 -17.07 -9.61 14.26
C THR A 551 -16.79 -10.44 13.01
N TRP A 552 -16.85 -11.76 13.13
CA TRP A 552 -16.54 -12.68 12.03
C TRP A 552 -17.77 -13.48 11.61
N SER A 553 -17.89 -13.75 10.31
CA SER A 553 -18.88 -14.67 9.76
C SER A 553 -18.24 -15.61 8.73
N VAL A 554 -18.72 -16.85 8.69
CA VAL A 554 -18.25 -17.89 7.76
C VAL A 554 -19.45 -18.40 6.96
N VAL A 555 -19.32 -18.43 5.64
CA VAL A 555 -20.41 -18.87 4.75
C VAL A 555 -19.89 -19.92 3.76
N PRO A 556 -20.48 -21.14 3.70
CA PRO A 556 -21.50 -21.65 4.62
C PRO A 556 -20.96 -21.97 6.02
N PRO A 557 -21.76 -21.87 7.10
CA PRO A 557 -21.30 -22.09 8.49
C PRO A 557 -20.73 -23.49 8.77
N VAL A 558 -21.10 -24.48 7.95
CA VAL A 558 -20.57 -25.85 8.08
C VAL A 558 -19.06 -25.96 7.81
N LEU A 559 -18.48 -24.94 7.15
CA LEU A 559 -17.04 -24.91 6.86
C LEU A 559 -16.18 -24.54 8.07
N GLY A 560 -16.74 -23.97 9.14
CA GLY A 560 -15.97 -23.65 10.34
C GLY A 560 -16.41 -22.38 11.07
N GLY A 561 -15.60 -21.94 12.02
CA GLY A 561 -15.82 -20.73 12.82
C GLY A 561 -14.52 -20.01 13.15
N VAL A 562 -14.62 -18.70 13.43
CA VAL A 562 -13.48 -17.88 13.87
C VAL A 562 -13.66 -17.53 15.35
N GLY A 563 -12.67 -17.84 16.18
CA GLY A 563 -12.65 -17.49 17.60
C GLY A 563 -12.31 -16.02 17.86
N ALA A 564 -12.43 -15.57 19.11
CA ALA A 564 -12.17 -14.19 19.50
C ALA A 564 -10.71 -13.73 19.25
N SER A 565 -9.77 -14.66 19.25
CA SER A 565 -8.35 -14.41 18.92
C SER A 565 -8.07 -14.35 17.41
N GLY A 566 -9.08 -14.48 16.55
CA GLY A 566 -8.90 -14.56 15.10
C GLY A 566 -8.47 -15.92 14.58
N ILE A 567 -8.40 -16.96 15.43
CA ILE A 567 -8.11 -18.33 14.98
C ILE A 567 -9.36 -18.89 14.29
N PHE A 568 -9.23 -19.24 13.01
CA PHE A 568 -10.22 -20.01 12.27
C PHE A 568 -10.01 -21.51 12.54
N THR A 569 -11.10 -22.24 12.77
CA THR A 569 -11.13 -23.70 12.85
C THR A 569 -12.06 -24.25 11.79
N ALA A 570 -11.52 -25.05 10.85
CA ALA A 570 -12.32 -25.70 9.84
C ALA A 570 -13.26 -26.75 10.45
N GLY A 571 -14.44 -26.87 9.87
CA GLY A 571 -15.38 -27.95 10.16
C GLY A 571 -14.95 -29.27 9.54
N ALA A 572 -15.76 -30.30 9.78
CA ALA A 572 -15.57 -31.63 9.22
C ALA A 572 -15.99 -31.76 7.74
N SER A 573 -16.52 -30.69 7.13
CA SER A 573 -17.02 -30.68 5.75
C SER A 573 -16.08 -29.92 4.82
N ALA A 574 -15.81 -30.49 3.66
CA ALA A 574 -15.08 -29.82 2.58
C ALA A 574 -16.01 -28.88 1.78
N GLY A 575 -15.44 -27.85 1.17
CA GLY A 575 -16.17 -26.93 0.31
C GLY A 575 -15.44 -25.61 0.08
N VAL A 576 -16.05 -24.75 -0.73
CA VAL A 576 -15.60 -23.38 -0.97
C VAL A 576 -16.59 -22.43 -0.33
N GLY A 577 -16.09 -21.36 0.28
CA GLY A 577 -16.89 -20.38 0.97
C GLY A 577 -16.12 -19.09 1.19
N THR A 578 -16.60 -18.27 2.12
CA THR A 578 -15.97 -17.00 2.47
C THR A 578 -15.94 -16.78 3.97
N ILE A 579 -14.95 -16.00 4.41
CA ILE A 579 -14.86 -15.48 5.77
C ILE A 579 -14.92 -13.96 5.68
N THR A 580 -15.81 -13.33 6.44
CA THR A 580 -15.97 -11.87 6.47
C THR A 580 -15.70 -11.35 7.87
N ALA A 581 -14.81 -10.35 7.98
CA ALA A 581 -14.65 -9.55 9.19
C ALA A 581 -15.41 -8.24 9.05
N THR A 582 -16.17 -7.86 10.07
CA THR A 582 -16.98 -6.63 10.08
C THR A 582 -16.75 -5.81 11.35
N ALA A 583 -16.46 -4.53 11.18
CA ALA A 583 -16.31 -3.53 12.23
C ALA A 583 -17.18 -2.31 11.91
N SER A 584 -18.26 -2.10 12.67
CA SER A 584 -19.14 -0.92 12.58
C SER A 584 -19.61 -0.55 11.16
N GLY A 585 -19.86 -1.56 10.31
CA GLY A 585 -20.31 -1.39 8.92
C GLY A 585 -19.19 -1.41 7.86
N ALA A 586 -17.92 -1.27 8.26
CA ALA A 586 -16.78 -1.61 7.41
C ALA A 586 -16.56 -3.13 7.44
N SER A 587 -16.30 -3.74 6.28
CA SER A 587 -16.10 -5.18 6.20
C SER A 587 -15.15 -5.57 5.09
N GLU A 588 -14.43 -6.66 5.28
CA GLU A 588 -13.60 -7.28 4.25
C GLU A 588 -13.85 -8.79 4.22
N THR A 589 -13.78 -9.39 3.03
CA THR A 589 -14.11 -10.80 2.81
C THR A 589 -12.95 -11.51 2.11
N LEU A 590 -12.48 -12.61 2.69
CA LEU A 590 -11.51 -13.51 2.07
C LEU A 590 -12.17 -14.77 1.52
N GLN A 591 -11.55 -15.38 0.52
CA GLN A 591 -11.95 -16.68 -0.04
C GLN A 591 -11.44 -17.82 0.84
N LEU A 592 -12.32 -18.79 1.15
CA LEU A 592 -12.04 -19.97 1.96
C LEU A 592 -12.21 -21.25 1.12
N THR A 593 -11.23 -22.14 1.19
CA THR A 593 -11.34 -23.51 0.65
C THR A 593 -10.98 -24.52 1.73
N VAL A 594 -11.93 -25.38 2.10
CA VAL A 594 -11.73 -26.51 3.01
C VAL A 594 -11.70 -27.80 2.19
N GLN A 595 -10.68 -28.64 2.35
CA GLN A 595 -10.52 -29.89 1.60
C GLN A 595 -10.58 -31.11 2.51
N ALA A 596 -11.28 -32.15 2.07
CA ALA A 596 -11.23 -33.43 2.73
C ALA A 596 -9.89 -34.12 2.39
N PRO A 597 -9.31 -34.89 3.33
CA PRO A 597 -8.13 -35.68 3.02
C PRO A 597 -8.47 -36.79 2.01
N THR A 598 -7.47 -37.20 1.22
CA THR A 598 -7.64 -38.24 0.20
C THR A 598 -7.05 -39.57 0.66
N PRO A 599 -7.78 -40.70 0.58
CA PRO A 599 -7.22 -42.02 0.89
C PRO A 599 -6.15 -42.45 -0.12
N VAL A 600 -4.98 -42.87 0.36
CA VAL A 600 -3.87 -43.38 -0.46
C VAL A 600 -3.20 -44.56 0.24
N THR A 601 -2.73 -45.56 -0.52
CA THR A 601 -1.90 -46.65 -0.01
C THR A 601 -0.47 -46.50 -0.53
N VAL A 602 0.51 -46.45 0.38
CA VAL A 602 1.95 -46.34 0.07
C VAL A 602 2.70 -47.33 0.95
N GLY A 603 3.62 -48.12 0.36
CA GLY A 603 4.43 -49.08 1.13
C GLY A 603 3.63 -50.17 1.87
N GLY A 604 2.38 -50.43 1.45
CA GLY A 604 1.47 -51.36 2.14
C GLY A 604 0.71 -50.77 3.34
N LEU A 605 0.91 -49.48 3.64
CA LEU A 605 0.21 -48.74 4.68
C LEU A 605 -0.86 -47.83 4.06
N SER A 606 -1.96 -47.58 4.79
CA SER A 606 -3.08 -46.75 4.32
C SER A 606 -3.13 -45.41 5.03
N PHE A 607 -3.18 -44.33 4.26
CA PHE A 607 -3.09 -42.94 4.72
C PHE A 607 -4.29 -42.11 4.26
N LEU A 608 -4.61 -41.10 5.06
CA LEU A 608 -5.41 -39.95 4.69
C LEU A 608 -4.46 -38.78 4.42
N VAL A 609 -4.37 -38.36 3.16
CA VAL A 609 -3.39 -37.37 2.70
C VAL A 609 -3.99 -35.97 2.66
N ARG A 610 -3.27 -35.00 3.22
CA ARG A 610 -3.60 -33.56 3.23
C ARG A 610 -2.55 -32.79 2.44
N THR A 611 -3.01 -31.98 1.48
CA THR A 611 -2.14 -31.20 0.57
C THR A 611 -2.52 -29.71 0.57
N THR A 612 -3.17 -29.24 1.64
CA THR A 612 -3.78 -27.90 1.75
C THR A 612 -2.79 -26.80 2.14
N GLY A 613 -1.70 -27.16 2.82
CA GLY A 613 -0.66 -26.23 3.26
C GLY A 613 0.62 -26.28 2.42
N LEU A 614 1.78 -26.22 3.06
CA LEU A 614 3.11 -26.22 2.45
C LEU A 614 3.75 -27.62 2.33
N ALA A 615 3.20 -28.63 3.00
CA ALA A 615 3.64 -30.02 2.94
C ALA A 615 2.54 -30.96 2.43
N ASP A 616 2.94 -32.16 2.00
CA ASP A 616 2.05 -33.29 1.75
C ASP A 616 2.11 -34.23 2.97
N ILE A 617 1.06 -34.21 3.78
CA ILE A 617 1.01 -34.94 5.06
C ILE A 617 0.17 -36.19 4.90
N TYR A 618 0.82 -37.34 5.09
CA TYR A 618 0.25 -38.69 5.02
C TYR A 618 -0.01 -39.18 6.44
N ALA A 619 -1.22 -38.97 6.96
CA ALA A 619 -1.60 -39.44 8.29
C ALA A 619 -2.20 -40.85 8.19
N GLU A 620 -1.68 -41.83 8.93
CA GLU A 620 -2.22 -43.19 8.91
C GLU A 620 -3.73 -43.18 9.25
N THR A 621 -4.52 -43.96 8.51
CA THR A 621 -6.00 -44.00 8.63
C THR A 621 -6.54 -44.32 10.03
N THR A 622 -5.71 -44.89 10.90
CA THR A 622 -6.03 -45.26 12.29
C THR A 622 -5.83 -44.12 13.29
N LEU A 623 -5.15 -43.02 12.89
CA LEU A 623 -5.06 -41.80 13.69
C LEU A 623 -6.43 -41.13 13.83
N THR A 624 -6.67 -40.48 14.97
CA THR A 624 -7.88 -39.67 15.11
C THR A 624 -7.82 -38.49 14.14
N ARG A 625 -8.98 -38.07 13.63
CA ARG A 625 -9.04 -36.91 12.72
C ARG A 625 -8.49 -35.62 13.36
N PHE A 626 -8.60 -35.49 14.69
CA PHE A 626 -8.13 -34.33 15.44
C PHE A 626 -6.61 -34.33 15.60
N ASP A 627 -6.01 -35.49 15.86
CA ASP A 627 -4.54 -35.63 15.88
C ASP A 627 -3.98 -35.34 14.48
N ALA A 628 -4.57 -35.95 13.44
CA ALA A 628 -4.14 -35.73 12.06
C ALA A 628 -4.23 -34.25 11.65
N ALA A 629 -5.28 -33.53 12.08
CA ALA A 629 -5.42 -32.10 11.83
C ALA A 629 -4.41 -31.26 12.64
N THR A 630 -4.20 -31.59 13.91
CA THR A 630 -3.21 -30.91 14.78
C THR A 630 -1.81 -31.03 14.21
N ILE A 631 -1.43 -32.24 13.81
CA ILE A 631 -0.13 -32.53 13.19
C ILE A 631 -0.01 -31.79 11.86
N SER A 632 -1.06 -31.81 11.02
CA SER A 632 -1.07 -31.06 9.76
C SER A 632 -0.87 -29.56 9.98
N THR A 633 -1.58 -28.96 10.93
CA THR A 633 -1.42 -27.54 11.28
C THR A 633 0.02 -27.24 11.73
N GLN A 634 0.59 -28.06 12.63
CA GLN A 634 1.95 -27.85 13.15
C GLN A 634 3.01 -28.01 12.06
N ILE A 635 2.96 -29.07 11.26
CA ILE A 635 3.92 -29.33 10.17
C ILE A 635 3.92 -28.19 9.15
N ASN A 636 2.75 -27.66 8.79
CA ASN A 636 2.69 -26.52 7.87
C ASN A 636 3.29 -25.25 8.48
N ALA A 637 3.10 -25.02 9.78
CA ALA A 637 3.77 -23.93 10.50
C ALA A 637 5.29 -24.15 10.56
N ASP A 638 5.73 -25.40 10.72
CA ASP A 638 7.15 -25.78 10.75
C ASP A 638 7.83 -25.53 9.41
N VAL A 639 7.24 -25.97 8.30
CA VAL A 639 7.75 -25.68 6.95
C VAL A 639 7.83 -24.16 6.73
N SER A 640 6.79 -23.41 7.11
CA SER A 640 6.80 -21.95 6.94
C SER A 640 7.95 -21.30 7.71
N ARG A 641 8.17 -21.72 8.95
CA ARG A 641 9.17 -21.13 9.83
C ARG A 641 10.58 -21.53 9.44
N ILE A 642 10.83 -22.79 9.08
CA ILE A 642 12.13 -23.24 8.57
C ILE A 642 12.52 -22.45 7.30
N GLN A 643 11.61 -22.30 6.34
CA GLN A 643 11.91 -21.55 5.12
C GLN A 643 12.23 -20.07 5.41
N GLN A 644 11.62 -19.50 6.45
CA GLN A 644 11.92 -18.15 6.91
C GLN A 644 13.31 -18.08 7.56
N ASP A 645 13.59 -18.97 8.52
CA ASP A 645 14.82 -18.96 9.30
C ASP A 645 16.04 -19.27 8.42
N TYR A 646 15.90 -20.19 7.45
CA TYR A 646 16.94 -20.52 6.46
C TYR A 646 16.92 -19.65 5.18
N ALA A 647 15.98 -18.71 5.07
CA ALA A 647 15.79 -17.84 3.90
C ALA A 647 15.75 -18.61 2.55
N LYS A 648 15.21 -19.83 2.55
CA LYS A 648 15.16 -20.74 1.41
C LYS A 648 13.86 -21.52 1.41
N SER A 649 13.17 -21.54 0.27
CA SER A 649 12.04 -22.47 0.06
C SER A 649 12.53 -23.88 -0.22
N PHE A 650 11.80 -24.89 0.27
CA PHE A 650 12.02 -26.27 -0.14
C PHE A 650 11.85 -26.42 -1.65
N SER A 651 12.71 -27.21 -2.28
CA SER A 651 12.72 -27.45 -3.72
C SER A 651 11.47 -28.20 -4.21
N ALA A 652 10.91 -29.03 -3.35
CA ALA A 652 9.63 -29.72 -3.52
C ALA A 652 8.83 -29.66 -2.21
N ARG A 653 7.52 -29.90 -2.29
CA ARG A 653 6.67 -29.99 -1.08
C ARG A 653 7.19 -31.13 -0.21
N PRO A 654 7.54 -30.90 1.07
CA PRO A 654 7.98 -31.97 1.95
C PRO A 654 6.91 -33.05 2.09
N GLN A 655 7.32 -34.31 2.00
CA GLN A 655 6.45 -35.45 2.25
C GLN A 655 6.64 -35.92 3.70
N VAL A 656 5.59 -35.81 4.50
CA VAL A 656 5.62 -36.19 5.93
C VAL A 656 4.65 -37.34 6.16
N TYR A 657 5.17 -38.51 6.53
CA TYR A 657 4.41 -39.71 6.86
C TYR A 657 4.29 -39.83 8.37
N VAL A 658 3.07 -39.97 8.88
CA VAL A 658 2.78 -40.02 10.32
C VAL A 658 2.12 -41.35 10.62
N MET A 659 2.80 -42.17 11.42
CA MET A 659 2.41 -43.54 11.73
C MET A 659 1.80 -43.62 13.13
N ALA A 660 0.72 -44.36 13.27
CA ALA A 660 -0.03 -44.48 14.51
C ALA A 660 0.64 -45.40 15.54
N THR A 661 1.49 -46.33 15.08
CA THR A 661 2.16 -47.33 15.92
C THR A 661 3.64 -47.50 15.57
N ASP A 662 4.44 -47.96 16.53
CA ASP A 662 5.84 -48.34 16.33
C ASP A 662 6.01 -49.36 15.17
N SER A 663 5.06 -50.29 15.01
CA SER A 663 5.13 -51.32 13.96
C SER A 663 4.90 -50.74 12.57
N SER A 664 3.92 -49.84 12.42
CA SER A 664 3.72 -49.08 11.18
C SER A 664 4.90 -48.16 10.89
N TYR A 665 5.51 -47.55 11.91
CA TYR A 665 6.69 -46.70 11.78
C TYR A 665 7.89 -47.48 11.22
N ALA A 666 8.21 -48.64 11.80
CA ALA A 666 9.26 -49.52 11.28
C ALA A 666 9.00 -49.99 9.83
N THR A 667 7.72 -50.24 9.50
CA THR A 667 7.32 -50.59 8.13
C THR A 667 7.52 -49.41 7.17
N ALA A 668 7.16 -48.19 7.56
CA ALA A 668 7.32 -46.99 6.74
C ALA A 668 8.80 -46.67 6.46
N GLN A 669 9.68 -46.82 7.46
CA GLN A 669 11.12 -46.63 7.29
C GLN A 669 11.70 -47.50 6.17
N THR A 670 11.30 -48.78 6.13
CA THR A 670 11.81 -49.72 5.11
C THR A 670 11.11 -49.57 3.77
N THR A 671 9.78 -49.52 3.75
CA THR A 671 8.99 -49.63 2.51
C THR A 671 8.72 -48.29 1.81
N ILE A 672 8.74 -47.17 2.55
CA ILE A 672 8.42 -45.83 2.02
C ILE A 672 9.69 -44.99 1.90
N LEU A 673 10.50 -44.95 2.96
CA LEU A 673 11.76 -44.19 2.99
C LEU A 673 12.89 -44.97 2.30
N GLY A 674 12.85 -46.31 2.28
CA GLY A 674 13.87 -47.14 1.64
C GLY A 674 15.10 -47.41 2.51
N ILE A 675 14.98 -47.23 3.83
CA ILE A 675 16.04 -47.53 4.80
C ILE A 675 16.23 -49.05 4.85
N ALA A 676 17.48 -49.52 4.74
CA ALA A 676 17.74 -50.96 4.81
C ALA A 676 17.36 -51.52 6.19
N PRO A 677 16.71 -52.71 6.28
CA PRO A 677 16.19 -53.24 7.55
C PRO A 677 17.22 -53.35 8.68
N ILE A 678 18.51 -53.50 8.36
CA ILE A 678 19.61 -53.56 9.34
C ILE A 678 19.86 -52.23 10.09
N PHE A 679 19.36 -51.11 9.57
CA PHE A 679 19.50 -49.78 10.16
C PHE A 679 18.23 -49.31 10.86
N VAL A 680 17.13 -50.07 10.78
CA VAL A 680 15.90 -49.76 11.53
C VAL A 680 16.10 -50.27 12.95
N SER A 681 16.20 -49.35 13.90
CA SER A 681 16.43 -49.68 15.31
C SER A 681 15.23 -50.44 15.91
N ALA A 682 15.54 -51.42 16.77
CA ALA A 682 14.52 -52.15 17.51
C ALA A 682 13.89 -51.24 18.58
N PRO A 683 12.58 -51.38 18.92
CA PRO A 683 11.88 -50.57 19.92
C PRO A 683 12.42 -50.64 21.36
N SER A 684 13.45 -51.44 21.64
CA SER A 684 13.94 -51.67 22.99
C SER A 684 14.84 -50.55 23.49
N ILE A 685 14.21 -49.52 24.08
CA ILE A 685 14.77 -48.63 25.11
C ILE A 685 15.94 -47.74 24.64
N GLU A 686 15.76 -47.03 23.54
CA GLU A 686 16.49 -45.79 23.26
C GLU A 686 15.59 -44.59 23.58
N SER A 687 16.15 -43.37 23.63
CA SER A 687 15.41 -42.17 24.00
C SER A 687 14.09 -42.06 23.22
N ARG A 688 12.95 -42.08 23.94
CA ARG A 688 11.61 -42.06 23.32
C ARG A 688 11.43 -40.85 22.40
N PHE A 689 11.99 -39.70 22.78
CA PHE A 689 11.88 -38.45 22.03
C PHE A 689 12.84 -38.40 20.84
N GLU A 690 14.10 -38.81 21.01
CA GLU A 690 15.13 -38.74 19.96
C GLU A 690 14.95 -39.77 18.84
N THR A 691 14.02 -40.71 18.99
CA THR A 691 13.75 -41.78 18.00
C THR A 691 12.35 -41.70 17.40
N ALA A 692 11.62 -40.62 17.67
CA ALA A 692 10.24 -40.43 17.22
C ALA A 692 10.12 -39.91 15.78
N GLY A 693 11.23 -39.55 15.14
CA GLY A 693 11.27 -39.07 13.76
C GLY A 693 12.48 -39.60 12.99
N VAL A 694 12.39 -39.57 11.67
CA VAL A 694 13.54 -39.75 10.79
C VAL A 694 13.31 -39.06 9.44
N TYR A 695 14.32 -38.31 9.01
CA TYR A 695 14.51 -37.81 7.67
C TYR A 695 15.38 -38.75 6.83
N PHE A 696 14.94 -39.11 5.62
CA PHE A 696 15.76 -39.81 4.65
C PHE A 696 15.32 -39.54 3.21
N GLN A 697 16.26 -39.14 2.35
CA GLN A 697 16.06 -38.93 0.90
C GLN A 697 14.80 -38.10 0.56
N GLY A 698 14.66 -36.92 1.17
CA GLY A 698 13.56 -36.00 0.88
C GLY A 698 12.21 -36.38 1.51
N LYS A 699 12.16 -37.36 2.41
CA LYS A 699 10.94 -37.78 3.11
C LYS A 699 11.16 -37.79 4.62
N VAL A 700 10.11 -37.45 5.36
CA VAL A 700 10.08 -37.50 6.82
C VAL A 700 9.08 -38.58 7.26
N ALA A 701 9.47 -39.39 8.23
CA ALA A 701 8.59 -40.32 8.93
C ALA A 701 8.52 -39.94 10.42
N ILE A 702 7.32 -39.95 11.01
CA ILE A 702 7.07 -39.62 12.42
C ILE A 702 6.31 -40.76 13.08
N ASP A 703 6.80 -41.21 14.23
CA ASP A 703 6.12 -42.13 15.13
C ASP A 703 5.23 -41.37 16.12
N TRP A 704 3.92 -41.37 15.87
CA TRP A 704 2.96 -40.69 16.73
C TRP A 704 2.84 -41.35 18.10
N ALA A 705 2.98 -42.68 18.20
CA ALA A 705 2.89 -43.39 19.48
C ALA A 705 3.97 -42.92 20.47
N ARG A 706 5.13 -42.51 19.93
CA ARG A 706 6.26 -42.03 20.73
C ARG A 706 6.21 -40.54 21.06
N SER A 707 5.51 -39.73 20.27
CA SER A 707 5.52 -38.26 20.37
C SER A 707 4.20 -37.61 20.84
N ASN A 708 3.12 -38.39 20.96
CA ASN A 708 1.79 -37.86 21.30
C ASN A 708 1.62 -37.27 22.72
N ASP A 709 2.59 -37.51 23.62
CA ASP A 709 2.58 -36.96 24.98
C ASP A 709 3.57 -35.81 25.20
N SER A 710 4.33 -35.42 24.16
CA SER A 710 5.11 -34.18 24.16
C SER A 710 4.26 -32.99 23.72
N LEU A 711 4.14 -31.98 24.60
CA LEU A 711 3.58 -30.68 24.24
C LEU A 711 4.64 -29.60 24.40
N PRO A 712 4.98 -28.84 23.34
CA PRO A 712 4.50 -28.96 21.95
C PRO A 712 5.17 -30.13 21.18
N LEU A 713 4.61 -30.52 20.03
CA LEU A 713 5.21 -31.48 19.11
C LEU A 713 6.42 -30.84 18.42
N THR A 714 7.63 -31.38 18.63
CA THR A 714 8.87 -30.84 18.05
C THR A 714 9.46 -31.67 16.92
N VAL A 715 9.15 -32.97 16.87
CA VAL A 715 9.72 -33.95 15.93
C VAL A 715 9.66 -33.49 14.47
N GLY A 716 8.49 -32.97 14.05
CA GLY A 716 8.33 -32.48 12.68
C GLY A 716 9.30 -31.37 12.31
N ARG A 717 9.51 -30.42 13.23
CA ARG A 717 10.46 -29.33 13.07
C ARG A 717 11.90 -29.84 12.98
N HIS A 718 12.26 -30.80 13.81
CA HIS A 718 13.59 -31.43 13.81
C HIS A 718 13.89 -32.06 12.45
N GLU A 719 13.03 -32.98 11.99
CA GLU A 719 13.27 -33.73 10.75
C GLU A 719 13.20 -32.87 9.49
N LEU A 720 12.31 -31.88 9.45
CA LEU A 720 12.24 -30.94 8.32
C LEU A 720 13.48 -30.02 8.26
N THR A 721 14.15 -29.79 9.39
CA THR A 721 15.40 -29.02 9.43
C THR A 721 16.54 -29.82 8.78
N HIS A 722 16.62 -31.13 9.03
CA HIS A 722 17.55 -31.99 8.28
C HIS A 722 17.32 -31.90 6.77
N MET A 723 16.05 -31.89 6.34
CA MET A 723 15.70 -31.77 4.92
C MET A 723 16.18 -30.46 4.29
N ILE A 724 16.02 -29.30 4.95
CA ILE A 724 16.49 -28.02 4.38
C ILE A 724 18.02 -27.94 4.38
N ILE A 725 18.68 -28.50 5.40
CA ILE A 725 20.14 -28.58 5.50
C ILE A 725 20.68 -29.42 4.33
N ASP A 726 20.07 -30.58 4.07
CA ASP A 726 20.41 -31.46 2.94
C ASP A 726 20.23 -30.75 1.59
N GLU A 727 19.16 -29.95 1.41
CA GLU A 727 19.00 -29.16 0.19
C GLU A 727 20.03 -28.03 0.02
N ILE A 728 20.57 -27.49 1.12
CA ILE A 728 21.59 -26.43 1.07
C ILE A 728 22.98 -27.03 0.82
N ALA A 729 23.29 -28.12 1.51
CA ALA A 729 24.59 -28.80 1.45
C ALA A 729 24.70 -29.77 0.26
N GLY A 730 23.60 -30.21 -0.34
CA GLY A 730 23.60 -31.25 -1.39
C GLY A 730 24.16 -32.58 -0.86
N ASP A 731 24.87 -33.33 -1.70
CA ASP A 731 25.47 -34.64 -1.35
C ASP A 731 26.66 -34.55 -0.35
N ALA A 732 26.92 -33.37 0.22
CA ALA A 732 28.03 -33.18 1.15
C ALA A 732 27.75 -33.77 2.52
N VAL A 733 28.78 -34.34 3.14
CA VAL A 733 28.69 -34.83 4.53
C VAL A 733 28.71 -33.65 5.49
N VAL A 734 27.57 -33.33 6.08
CA VAL A 734 27.45 -32.33 7.15
C VAL A 734 27.90 -32.96 8.47
N PRO A 735 28.76 -32.29 9.28
CA PRO A 735 29.12 -32.77 10.62
C PRO A 735 27.87 -33.06 11.47
N ALA A 736 27.83 -34.20 12.16
CA ALA A 736 26.63 -34.62 12.90
C ALA A 736 26.21 -33.58 13.96
N TRP A 737 27.15 -32.99 14.70
CA TRP A 737 26.86 -31.90 15.65
C TRP A 737 26.23 -30.67 15.01
N LEU A 738 26.61 -30.33 13.77
CA LEU A 738 26.06 -29.18 13.06
C LEU A 738 24.65 -29.49 12.59
N ASN A 739 24.43 -30.68 12.02
CA ASN A 739 23.12 -31.11 11.53
C ASN A 739 22.10 -31.24 12.67
N GLU A 740 22.42 -32.05 13.68
CA GLU A 740 21.54 -32.35 14.82
C GLU A 740 21.39 -31.17 15.78
N GLY A 741 22.46 -30.40 15.98
CA GLY A 741 22.43 -29.19 16.80
C GLY A 741 21.54 -28.10 16.18
N SER A 742 21.57 -27.94 14.85
CA SER A 742 20.72 -26.98 14.15
C SER A 742 19.25 -27.38 14.20
N ALA A 743 18.95 -28.67 13.98
CA ALA A 743 17.60 -29.21 14.11
C ALA A 743 17.05 -29.04 15.53
N ARG A 744 17.85 -29.32 16.56
CA ARG A 744 17.49 -29.10 17.97
C ARG A 744 17.26 -27.63 18.31
N LEU A 745 18.04 -26.70 17.75
CA LEU A 745 17.79 -25.26 17.93
C LEU A 745 16.48 -24.81 17.26
N GLU A 746 16.14 -25.37 16.11
CA GLU A 746 14.87 -25.09 15.43
C GLU A 746 13.66 -25.54 16.26
N GLU A 747 13.75 -26.67 16.97
CA GLU A 747 12.69 -27.11 17.90
C GLU A 747 12.40 -26.05 18.98
N PHE A 748 13.42 -25.37 19.50
CA PHE A 748 13.26 -24.34 20.53
C PHE A 748 12.54 -23.08 20.04
N THR A 749 12.30 -22.97 18.74
CA THR A 749 11.51 -21.87 18.18
C THR A 749 10.00 -22.06 18.32
N ILE A 750 9.57 -23.26 18.76
CA ILE A 750 8.17 -23.60 18.95
C ILE A 750 7.67 -23.03 20.29
N ALA A 751 6.49 -22.41 20.28
CA ALA A 751 5.91 -21.87 21.51
C ALA A 751 5.62 -22.99 22.52
N GLY A 752 6.12 -22.84 23.76
CA GLY A 752 5.95 -23.82 24.84
C GLY A 752 7.05 -24.88 24.95
N SER A 753 8.15 -24.76 24.19
CA SER A 753 9.33 -25.62 24.30
C SER A 753 10.46 -25.02 25.15
N GLU A 754 10.18 -24.02 26.01
CA GLU A 754 11.24 -23.30 26.73
C GLU A 754 11.93 -24.16 27.78
N TRP A 755 11.18 -25.06 28.41
CA TRP A 755 11.70 -26.07 29.29
C TRP A 755 12.74 -26.95 28.62
N TRP A 756 12.54 -27.29 27.35
CA TRP A 756 13.45 -28.15 26.61
C TRP A 756 14.77 -27.45 26.30
N ARG A 757 14.69 -26.18 25.88
CA ARG A 757 15.86 -25.32 25.70
C ARG A 757 16.67 -25.18 26.98
N VAL A 758 15.99 -24.89 28.10
CA VAL A 758 16.65 -24.70 29.40
C VAL A 758 17.33 -26.00 29.86
N VAL A 759 16.66 -27.15 29.77
CA VAL A 759 17.27 -28.45 30.11
C VAL A 759 18.54 -28.69 29.30
N ASN A 760 18.45 -28.62 27.96
CA ASN A 760 19.57 -28.88 27.06
C ASN A 760 20.74 -27.89 27.27
N GLN A 761 20.46 -26.60 27.51
CA GLN A 761 21.49 -25.60 27.79
C GLN A 761 22.27 -25.94 29.06
N PHE A 762 21.55 -26.22 30.16
CA PHE A 762 22.20 -26.43 31.46
C PHE A 762 22.81 -27.83 31.60
N GLU A 763 22.36 -28.81 30.82
CA GLU A 763 23.06 -30.09 30.63
C GLU A 763 24.45 -29.88 30.03
N ALA A 764 24.56 -29.13 28.92
CA ALA A 764 25.85 -28.80 28.30
C ALA A 764 26.75 -27.96 29.21
N VAL A 765 26.20 -26.98 29.95
CA VAL A 765 26.96 -26.22 30.96
C VAL A 765 27.54 -27.16 32.02
N SER A 766 26.73 -28.11 32.51
CA SER A 766 27.17 -29.08 33.52
C SER A 766 28.30 -29.98 33.00
N MET A 767 28.19 -30.45 31.76
CA MET A 767 29.27 -31.19 31.10
C MET A 767 30.55 -30.34 31.02
N ALA A 768 30.43 -29.07 30.63
CA ALA A 768 31.57 -28.16 30.48
C ALA A 768 32.28 -27.89 31.81
N VAL A 769 31.54 -27.69 32.89
CA VAL A 769 32.07 -27.47 34.24
C VAL A 769 32.77 -28.72 34.77
N ASN A 770 32.20 -29.90 34.52
CA ASN A 770 32.72 -31.18 34.98
C ASN A 770 33.77 -31.80 34.04
N SER A 771 34.19 -31.08 32.99
CA SER A 771 35.14 -31.55 31.96
C SER A 771 34.71 -32.88 31.32
N ARG A 772 33.42 -32.99 30.99
CA ARG A 772 32.79 -34.16 30.36
C ARG A 772 32.18 -33.89 28.98
N LEU A 773 32.41 -32.71 28.42
CA LEU A 773 32.09 -32.42 27.02
C LEU A 773 32.76 -33.43 26.10
N PHE A 774 32.04 -33.84 25.05
CA PHE A 774 32.64 -34.55 23.93
C PHE A 774 33.54 -33.60 23.14
N THR A 775 34.57 -34.10 22.49
CA THR A 775 35.31 -33.26 21.55
C THR A 775 34.46 -33.02 20.30
N VAL A 776 34.62 -31.86 19.65
CA VAL A 776 33.93 -31.56 18.38
C VAL A 776 34.22 -32.65 17.32
N SER A 777 35.42 -33.21 17.34
CA SER A 777 35.79 -34.35 16.48
C SER A 777 34.94 -35.60 16.75
N GLU A 778 34.73 -35.95 18.03
CA GLU A 778 33.86 -37.07 18.42
C GLU A 778 32.39 -36.86 18.04
N LEU A 779 31.93 -35.61 17.97
CA LEU A 779 30.58 -35.26 17.54
C LEU A 779 30.45 -35.02 16.03
N THR A 780 31.54 -35.08 15.26
CA THR A 780 31.51 -34.87 13.80
C THR A 780 31.04 -36.13 13.05
N SER A 781 31.39 -37.32 13.55
CA SER A 781 31.10 -38.61 12.90
C SER A 781 29.67 -39.08 13.14
N GLN A 782 28.90 -39.27 12.06
CA GLN A 782 27.56 -39.87 12.13
C GLN A 782 27.57 -41.30 12.68
N ALA A 783 28.61 -42.09 12.36
CA ALA A 783 28.74 -43.44 12.88
C ALA A 783 28.95 -43.43 14.41
N SER A 784 29.77 -42.51 14.91
CA SER A 784 29.95 -42.33 16.36
C SER A 784 28.66 -41.83 17.01
N TRP A 785 27.98 -40.88 16.38
CA TRP A 785 26.68 -40.35 16.82
C TRP A 785 25.65 -41.46 17.06
N ASN A 786 25.49 -42.34 16.07
CA ASN A 786 24.48 -43.40 16.07
C ASN A 786 24.81 -44.58 17.01
N THR A 787 26.03 -44.66 17.56
CA THR A 787 26.42 -45.77 18.46
C THR A 787 26.34 -45.41 19.95
N ARG A 788 26.14 -44.14 20.29
CA ARG A 788 26.06 -43.71 21.70
C ARG A 788 24.75 -44.17 22.34
N GLN A 789 24.84 -44.70 23.55
CA GLN A 789 23.70 -45.16 24.33
C GLN A 789 23.37 -44.19 25.48
N ARG A 790 22.19 -44.34 26.09
CA ARG A 790 21.80 -43.54 27.25
C ARG A 790 22.77 -43.71 28.44
N PRO A 791 23.08 -42.62 29.19
CA PRO A 791 22.55 -41.26 29.03
C PRO A 791 23.32 -40.41 28.00
N ALA A 792 24.47 -40.86 27.48
CA ALA A 792 25.34 -40.09 26.59
C ALA A 792 24.65 -39.63 25.29
N VAL A 793 23.66 -40.38 24.79
CA VAL A 793 22.86 -40.01 23.62
C VAL A 793 22.04 -38.73 23.84
N ASP A 794 21.49 -38.49 25.04
CA ASP A 794 20.71 -37.28 25.31
C ASP A 794 21.65 -36.06 25.40
N TYR A 795 22.82 -36.26 26.04
CA TYR A 795 23.82 -35.20 26.23
C TYR A 795 24.56 -34.78 24.96
N GLN A 796 24.70 -35.65 23.94
CA GLN A 796 25.30 -35.23 22.66
C GLN A 796 24.42 -34.21 21.92
N TYR A 797 23.08 -34.30 22.02
CA TYR A 797 22.17 -33.29 21.48
C TYR A 797 22.28 -31.98 22.26
N ALA A 798 22.27 -32.07 23.60
CA ALA A 798 22.43 -30.92 24.48
C ALA A 798 23.73 -30.14 24.20
N GLU A 799 24.84 -30.86 23.98
CA GLU A 799 26.11 -30.25 23.60
C GLU A 799 26.09 -29.72 22.16
N ALA A 800 25.67 -30.51 21.18
CA ALA A 800 25.64 -30.12 19.77
C ALA A 800 24.86 -28.82 19.53
N GLN A 801 23.66 -28.68 20.11
CA GLN A 801 22.88 -27.45 19.98
C GLN A 801 23.60 -26.24 20.59
N GLN A 802 24.35 -26.39 21.68
CA GLN A 802 25.15 -25.30 22.22
C GLN A 802 26.36 -24.97 21.36
N ILE A 803 26.98 -25.95 20.70
CA ILE A 803 28.05 -25.70 19.73
C ILE A 803 27.50 -24.85 18.56
N VAL A 804 26.33 -25.22 18.02
CA VAL A 804 25.67 -24.44 16.96
C VAL A 804 25.23 -23.07 17.48
N GLN A 805 24.75 -22.95 18.73
CA GLN A 805 24.42 -21.64 19.30
C GLN A 805 25.66 -20.75 19.40
N VAL A 806 26.81 -21.29 19.84
CA VAL A 806 28.09 -20.56 19.87
C VAL A 806 28.50 -20.12 18.46
N LEU A 807 28.24 -20.94 17.44
CA LEU A 807 28.43 -20.56 16.04
C LEU A 807 27.52 -19.39 15.67
N ARG A 808 26.21 -19.51 15.90
CA ARG A 808 25.19 -18.49 15.59
C ARG A 808 25.39 -17.18 16.36
N ASP A 809 25.85 -17.22 17.60
CA ASP A 809 26.20 -16.02 18.38
C ASP A 809 27.34 -15.24 17.73
N GLU A 810 28.21 -15.93 17.00
CA GLU A 810 29.40 -15.35 16.39
C GLU A 810 29.19 -14.80 14.98
N MET A 811 28.30 -15.41 14.20
CA MET A 811 28.10 -15.06 12.78
C MET A 811 26.63 -14.93 12.34
N GLY A 812 25.67 -15.18 13.24
CA GLY A 812 24.26 -15.30 12.92
C GLY A 812 23.93 -16.55 12.11
N ILE A 813 22.64 -16.83 11.95
CA ILE A 813 22.16 -17.95 11.12
C ILE A 813 22.59 -17.82 9.64
N ALA A 814 22.75 -16.59 9.13
CA ALA A 814 23.27 -16.35 7.78
C ALA A 814 24.69 -16.92 7.58
N GLY A 815 25.54 -16.87 8.61
CA GLY A 815 26.87 -17.47 8.55
C GLY A 815 26.83 -19.00 8.56
N GLU A 816 25.93 -19.61 9.34
CA GLU A 816 25.69 -21.06 9.30
C GLU A 816 25.21 -21.51 7.91
N ILE A 817 24.24 -20.83 7.32
CA ILE A 817 23.73 -21.12 5.97
C ILE A 817 24.87 -21.07 4.94
N GLU A 818 25.74 -20.06 5.04
CA GLU A 818 26.90 -19.96 4.14
C GLU A 818 27.93 -21.07 4.38
N ILE A 819 28.12 -21.51 5.63
CA ILE A 819 28.96 -22.69 5.94
C ILE A 819 28.37 -23.92 5.27
N LEU A 820 27.07 -24.19 5.42
CA LEU A 820 26.40 -25.32 4.78
C LEU A 820 26.56 -25.28 3.25
N ARG A 821 26.44 -24.10 2.63
CA ARG A 821 26.67 -23.90 1.19
C ARG A 821 28.12 -24.21 0.79
N LEU A 822 29.10 -23.82 1.60
CA LEU A 822 30.52 -24.11 1.35
C LEU A 822 30.84 -25.60 1.52
N LEU A 823 30.22 -26.28 2.48
CA LEU A 823 30.30 -27.74 2.59
C LEU A 823 29.81 -28.39 1.29
N GLY A 824 28.68 -27.93 0.76
CA GLY A 824 28.18 -28.37 -0.55
C GLY A 824 29.10 -28.06 -1.73
N ALA A 825 29.97 -27.06 -1.61
CA ALA A 825 31.02 -26.75 -2.57
C ALA A 825 32.30 -27.58 -2.37
N GLY A 826 32.30 -28.55 -1.45
CA GLY A 826 33.41 -29.47 -1.18
C GLY A 826 34.40 -29.00 -0.12
N TYR A 827 34.09 -27.93 0.63
CA TYR A 827 34.93 -27.46 1.74
C TYR A 827 34.73 -28.34 2.97
N THR A 828 35.78 -28.54 3.77
CA THR A 828 35.59 -29.03 5.14
C THR A 828 34.99 -27.93 6.02
N PHE A 829 34.42 -28.28 7.18
CA PHE A 829 33.92 -27.28 8.12
C PHE A 829 34.98 -26.23 8.48
N ASP A 830 36.21 -26.65 8.78
CA ASP A 830 37.29 -25.72 9.12
C ASP A 830 37.63 -24.77 7.98
N GLN A 831 37.64 -25.26 6.73
CA GLN A 831 37.87 -24.42 5.55
C GLN A 831 36.71 -23.44 5.33
N ALA A 832 35.47 -23.91 5.47
CA ALA A 832 34.26 -23.08 5.35
C ALA A 832 34.23 -21.98 6.43
N TYR A 833 34.54 -22.34 7.68
CA TYR A 833 34.63 -21.41 8.80
C TYR A 833 35.74 -20.38 8.61
N GLN A 834 36.92 -20.79 8.14
CA GLN A 834 38.03 -19.86 7.83
C GLN A 834 37.70 -18.91 6.67
N ALA A 835 36.86 -19.31 5.73
CA ALA A 835 36.43 -18.47 4.61
C ALA A 835 35.47 -17.34 5.03
N MET A 836 34.92 -17.39 6.25
CA MET A 836 34.01 -16.36 6.75
C MET A 836 34.71 -15.03 7.02
N PRO A 837 34.07 -13.88 6.76
CA PRO A 837 34.64 -12.56 7.05
C PRO A 837 35.06 -12.42 8.53
N ARG A 838 36.21 -11.76 8.77
CA ARG A 838 36.78 -11.46 10.11
C ARG A 838 37.36 -12.64 10.88
N ARG A 839 37.84 -13.70 10.21
CA ARG A 839 38.59 -14.81 10.83
C ARG A 839 40.08 -14.75 10.47
N THR A 840 40.95 -14.95 11.46
CA THR A 840 42.42 -14.90 11.24
C THR A 840 43.19 -16.13 11.71
N THR A 841 42.62 -17.03 12.52
CA THR A 841 43.22 -18.32 12.92
C THR A 841 42.13 -19.32 13.32
N SER A 842 42.25 -20.60 12.93
CA SER A 842 41.27 -21.66 13.24
C SER A 842 41.43 -22.23 14.64
N ASP A 843 40.55 -21.82 15.56
CA ASP A 843 40.43 -22.41 16.90
C ASP A 843 38.95 -22.44 17.37
N PHE A 844 37.97 -22.63 16.46
CA PHE A 844 36.55 -22.73 16.84
C PHE A 844 36.36 -23.79 17.93
N ALA A 845 36.81 -25.02 17.66
CA ALA A 845 36.69 -26.13 18.59
C ALA A 845 37.42 -25.90 19.93
N ALA A 846 38.55 -25.19 19.94
CA ALA A 846 39.31 -24.93 21.17
C ALA A 846 38.58 -23.95 22.12
N GLY A 847 37.77 -23.04 21.59
CA GLY A 847 37.02 -22.05 22.37
C GLY A 847 35.65 -22.51 22.87
N VAL A 848 35.05 -23.53 22.23
CA VAL A 848 33.67 -23.99 22.50
C VAL A 848 33.46 -24.31 23.98
N GLY A 849 34.28 -25.18 24.58
CA GLY A 849 34.06 -25.62 25.96
C GLY A 849 34.14 -24.48 26.99
N ALA A 850 35.04 -23.52 26.78
CA ALA A 850 35.14 -22.34 27.64
C ALA A 850 33.91 -21.43 27.51
N ARG A 851 33.37 -21.27 26.30
CA ARG A 851 32.16 -20.48 26.05
C ARG A 851 30.92 -21.12 26.65
N ILE A 852 30.73 -22.43 26.46
CA ILE A 852 29.64 -23.18 27.07
C ILE A 852 29.73 -23.06 28.60
N ARG A 853 30.92 -23.25 29.19
CA ARG A 853 31.13 -23.08 30.63
C ARG A 853 30.77 -21.67 31.12
N ALA A 854 31.03 -20.63 30.31
CA ALA A 854 30.79 -19.24 30.69
C ALA A 854 29.30 -18.84 30.67
N LEU A 855 28.40 -19.67 30.12
CA LEU A 855 26.97 -19.35 30.03
C LEU A 855 26.28 -19.23 31.40
N ALA A 856 26.80 -19.90 32.43
CA ALA A 856 26.26 -19.78 33.78
C ALA A 856 27.29 -20.08 34.87
N THR A 857 27.11 -19.45 36.02
CA THR A 857 27.84 -19.82 37.24
C THR A 857 27.36 -21.19 37.75
N ALA A 858 28.30 -22.06 38.11
CA ALA A 858 28.06 -23.42 38.57
C ALA A 858 28.79 -23.70 39.91
N PRO A 859 28.26 -24.61 40.76
CA PRO A 859 26.96 -25.28 40.63
C PRO A 859 25.78 -24.31 40.76
N GLY A 860 24.65 -24.64 40.15
CA GLY A 860 23.52 -23.72 40.01
C GLY A 860 22.15 -24.39 39.92
N ILE A 861 21.11 -23.54 39.93
CA ILE A 861 19.71 -23.91 39.71
C ILE A 861 19.18 -23.07 38.54
N ALA A 862 18.53 -23.70 37.56
CA ALA A 862 17.87 -23.02 36.45
C ALA A 862 16.38 -23.37 36.41
N PHE A 863 15.58 -22.50 35.79
CA PHE A 863 14.14 -22.66 35.71
C PHE A 863 13.64 -22.33 34.31
N ALA A 864 12.58 -23.03 33.90
CA ALA A 864 11.76 -22.67 32.76
C ALA A 864 10.30 -22.50 33.20
N PRO A 865 9.54 -21.56 32.61
CA PRO A 865 8.17 -21.26 33.01
C PRO A 865 7.17 -22.39 32.68
N ASP A 866 7.54 -23.29 31.80
CA ASP A 866 6.75 -24.39 31.24
C ASP A 866 7.39 -25.76 31.54
N SER A 867 6.78 -26.82 31.01
CA SER A 867 7.22 -28.21 31.18
C SER A 867 6.74 -29.07 30.02
N ALA A 868 7.23 -30.31 29.94
CA ALA A 868 6.73 -31.31 28.99
C ALA A 868 5.20 -31.55 29.06
N ALA A 869 4.54 -31.16 30.16
CA ALA A 869 3.09 -31.26 30.33
C ALA A 869 2.35 -29.92 30.05
N GLY A 870 3.05 -28.90 29.57
CA GLY A 870 2.52 -27.56 29.29
C GLY A 870 2.89 -26.49 30.34
N THR A 871 2.20 -25.35 30.26
CA THR A 871 2.44 -24.12 31.05
C THR A 871 1.57 -24.04 32.32
N GLY A 872 1.71 -22.95 33.10
CA GLY A 872 0.85 -22.64 34.24
C GLY A 872 0.97 -23.65 35.39
N ALA A 873 -0.15 -24.27 35.77
CA ALA A 873 -0.22 -25.27 36.83
C ALA A 873 0.71 -26.49 36.63
N ASN A 874 1.15 -26.77 35.41
CA ASN A 874 2.08 -27.87 35.10
C ASN A 874 3.57 -27.49 35.27
N GLY A 875 3.91 -26.20 35.15
CA GLY A 875 5.26 -25.67 35.35
C GLY A 875 5.57 -25.30 36.80
N PRO A 876 6.73 -24.69 37.09
CA PRO A 876 7.95 -24.59 36.28
C PRO A 876 8.77 -25.91 36.25
N THR A 877 9.57 -26.07 35.21
CA THR A 877 10.67 -27.04 35.15
C THR A 877 11.89 -26.45 35.85
N PHE A 878 12.65 -27.27 36.59
CA PHE A 878 13.88 -26.85 37.24
C PHE A 878 15.03 -27.80 36.93
N VAL A 879 16.24 -27.26 36.83
CA VAL A 879 17.48 -28.00 36.53
C VAL A 879 18.51 -27.65 37.59
N LEU A 880 19.00 -28.67 38.29
CA LEU A 880 20.22 -28.62 39.10
C LEU A 880 21.38 -28.96 38.17
N TYR A 881 22.41 -28.10 38.10
CA TYR A 881 23.51 -28.30 37.15
C TYR A 881 24.86 -27.93 37.75
N GLY A 882 25.92 -28.52 37.18
CA GLY A 882 27.31 -28.23 37.54
C GLY A 882 27.74 -28.79 38.90
N PHE A 883 26.97 -29.70 39.48
CA PHE A 883 27.34 -30.42 40.70
C PHE A 883 28.34 -31.53 40.38
N ALA A 884 29.05 -32.02 41.41
CA ALA A 884 30.00 -33.12 41.22
C ALA A 884 29.28 -34.37 40.65
N PRO A 885 29.82 -35.03 39.62
CA PRO A 885 29.15 -36.18 38.99
C PRO A 885 28.84 -37.32 39.96
N ASN A 886 27.66 -37.94 39.81
CA ASN A 886 27.18 -39.04 40.66
C ASN A 886 27.12 -38.70 42.16
N SER A 887 27.09 -37.42 42.53
CA SER A 887 27.05 -36.99 43.93
C SER A 887 25.62 -36.91 44.47
N VAL A 888 25.49 -37.06 45.79
CA VAL A 888 24.23 -36.82 46.49
C VAL A 888 24.14 -35.34 46.85
N VAL A 889 23.00 -34.72 46.54
CA VAL A 889 22.63 -33.37 46.95
C VAL A 889 21.32 -33.40 47.73
N THR A 890 21.17 -32.51 48.70
CA THR A 890 19.92 -32.35 49.45
C THR A 890 19.15 -31.18 48.85
N LEU A 891 17.97 -31.45 48.28
CA LEU A 891 17.07 -30.42 47.76
C LEU A 891 15.97 -30.11 48.78
N SER A 892 15.87 -28.85 49.18
CA SER A 892 14.80 -28.28 49.99
C SER A 892 14.05 -27.23 49.17
N ILE A 893 12.72 -27.29 49.20
CA ILE A 893 11.85 -26.33 48.49
C ILE A 893 10.84 -25.78 49.48
N SER A 894 10.74 -24.45 49.58
CA SER A 894 9.79 -23.76 50.43
C SER A 894 8.98 -22.70 49.66
N GLY A 895 7.65 -22.73 49.81
CA GLY A 895 6.73 -21.72 49.29
C GLY A 895 6.65 -20.51 50.22
N ALA A 896 6.81 -19.31 49.68
CA ALA A 896 6.87 -18.06 50.43
C ALA A 896 5.53 -17.68 51.09
N ALA A 897 4.40 -17.87 50.38
CA ALA A 897 3.08 -17.49 50.87
C ALA A 897 2.29 -18.66 51.46
N THR A 898 2.45 -19.87 50.90
CA THR A 898 1.69 -21.05 51.30
C THR A 898 2.31 -21.79 52.49
N GLY A 899 3.59 -21.51 52.81
CA GLY A 899 4.35 -22.28 53.79
C GLY A 899 4.58 -23.74 53.39
N PHE A 900 4.24 -24.11 52.15
CA PHE A 900 4.38 -25.46 51.64
C PHE A 900 5.87 -25.83 51.59
N THR A 901 6.23 -26.94 52.22
CA THR A 901 7.61 -27.43 52.23
C THR A 901 7.64 -28.89 51.80
N ASN A 902 8.65 -29.25 51.01
CA ASN A 902 9.03 -30.64 50.84
C ASN A 902 10.32 -30.84 51.63
N SER A 903 10.22 -31.58 52.73
CA SER A 903 11.32 -31.87 53.63
C SER A 903 12.45 -32.58 52.88
N SER A 904 13.67 -32.04 53.03
CA SER A 904 14.97 -32.50 52.52
C SER A 904 14.95 -33.85 51.78
N ARG A 905 14.82 -33.82 50.44
CA ARG A 905 14.97 -35.03 49.62
C ARG A 905 16.40 -35.13 49.12
N PHE A 906 17.03 -36.27 49.38
CA PHE A 906 18.27 -36.64 48.71
C PHE A 906 17.98 -36.88 47.23
N GLN A 907 18.73 -36.19 46.38
CA GLN A 907 18.76 -36.41 44.94
C GLN A 907 20.16 -36.88 44.56
N ILE A 908 20.24 -37.83 43.63
CA ILE A 908 21.51 -38.22 43.02
C ILE A 908 21.56 -37.47 41.70
N VAL A 909 22.50 -36.52 41.58
CA VAL A 909 22.79 -35.93 40.27
C VAL A 909 23.49 -36.99 39.42
N ASP A 910 23.21 -36.98 38.13
CA ASP A 910 23.66 -38.00 37.21
C ASP A 910 25.19 -37.95 36.95
N GLN A 911 25.66 -38.76 36.01
CA GLN A 911 27.07 -38.78 35.64
C GLN A 911 27.56 -37.49 34.97
N TYR A 912 26.71 -36.51 34.68
CA TYR A 912 27.14 -35.21 34.17
C TYR A 912 26.94 -34.09 35.20
N GLY A 913 26.46 -34.42 36.41
CA GLY A 913 26.24 -33.46 37.49
C GLY A 913 24.90 -32.75 37.41
N VAL A 914 23.91 -33.37 36.75
CA VAL A 914 22.59 -32.80 36.49
C VAL A 914 21.49 -33.57 37.22
N TYR A 915 20.47 -32.85 37.67
CA TYR A 915 19.17 -33.42 38.03
C TYR A 915 18.10 -32.42 37.63
N TRP A 916 17.07 -32.84 36.87
CA TRP A 916 15.97 -31.96 36.51
C TRP A 916 14.62 -32.61 36.79
N SER A 917 13.62 -31.78 37.07
CA SER A 917 12.23 -32.21 37.28
C SER A 917 11.29 -31.02 37.11
N ARG A 918 10.00 -31.20 37.39
CA ARG A 918 8.99 -30.14 37.41
C ARG A 918 8.25 -30.10 38.74
N LEU A 919 7.76 -28.92 39.14
CA LEU A 919 6.87 -28.83 40.29
C LEU A 919 5.55 -29.57 40.00
N GLY A 920 4.89 -29.28 38.87
CA GLY A 920 3.63 -29.95 38.51
C GLY A 920 2.44 -29.53 39.37
N THR A 921 1.26 -30.08 39.08
CA THR A 921 -0.04 -29.61 39.61
C THR A 921 -0.23 -29.77 41.11
N SER A 922 0.52 -30.65 41.77
CA SER A 922 0.43 -30.86 43.22
C SER A 922 0.99 -29.70 44.05
N TRP A 923 1.66 -28.73 43.42
CA TRP A 923 2.20 -27.54 44.08
C TRP A 923 1.29 -26.35 43.77
N PRO A 924 0.75 -25.64 44.76
CA PRO A 924 -0.09 -24.45 44.52
C PRO A 924 0.68 -23.31 43.84
N PRO A 925 0.00 -22.31 43.27
CA PRO A 925 0.65 -21.08 42.81
C PRO A 925 1.32 -20.35 43.97
N ASP A 926 2.64 -20.15 43.90
CA ASP A 926 3.45 -19.48 44.92
C ASP A 926 4.82 -19.07 44.32
N THR A 927 5.60 -18.29 45.06
CA THR A 927 7.05 -18.17 44.84
C THR A 927 7.77 -19.20 45.69
N TYR A 928 8.46 -20.12 45.02
CA TYR A 928 9.20 -21.20 45.64
C TYR A 928 10.69 -20.87 45.71
N THR A 929 11.29 -21.06 46.88
CA THR A 929 12.74 -20.97 47.07
C THR A 929 13.32 -22.38 47.14
N PHE A 930 14.23 -22.67 46.22
CA PHE A 930 14.97 -23.92 46.13
C PHE A 930 16.32 -23.72 46.79
N THR A 931 16.67 -24.59 47.73
CA THR A 931 17.97 -24.64 48.39
C THR A 931 18.57 -26.02 48.17
N VAL A 932 19.72 -26.08 47.52
CA VAL A 932 20.47 -27.32 47.28
C VAL A 932 21.74 -27.30 48.10
N THR A 933 21.92 -28.30 48.96
CA THR A 933 23.11 -28.44 49.80
C THR A 933 23.89 -29.71 49.41
N THR A 934 25.17 -29.57 49.11
CA THR A 934 26.07 -30.69 48.80
C THR A 934 26.53 -31.42 50.07
N ASN A 935 27.07 -32.62 49.93
CA ASN A 935 27.67 -33.36 51.05
C ASN A 935 28.90 -32.66 51.69
N THR A 936 29.49 -31.68 51.00
CA THR A 936 30.58 -30.84 51.53
C THR A 936 30.07 -29.58 52.26
N GLY A 937 28.76 -29.41 52.36
CA GLY A 937 28.12 -28.25 53.02
C GLY A 937 27.95 -27.02 52.13
N GLN A 938 28.35 -27.08 50.84
CA GLN A 938 28.11 -25.98 49.90
C GLN A 938 26.62 -25.85 49.62
N THR A 939 26.08 -24.64 49.70
CA THR A 939 24.65 -24.38 49.48
C THR A 939 24.43 -23.42 48.32
N VAL A 940 23.48 -23.74 47.44
CA VAL A 940 23.02 -22.92 46.32
C VAL A 940 21.53 -22.66 46.51
N THR A 941 21.11 -21.39 46.43
CA THR A 941 19.70 -21.01 46.58
C THR A 941 19.22 -20.20 45.39
N LYS A 942 18.02 -20.49 44.89
CA LYS A 942 17.36 -19.71 43.84
C LYS A 942 15.84 -19.83 43.95
N SER A 943 15.12 -18.78 43.55
CA SER A 943 13.65 -18.77 43.62
C SER A 943 13.00 -18.70 42.23
N VAL A 944 11.77 -19.21 42.13
CA VAL A 944 10.93 -19.18 40.93
C VAL A 944 9.48 -18.96 41.31
N THR A 945 8.72 -18.23 40.49
CA THR A 945 7.28 -18.05 40.65
C THR A 945 6.53 -19.05 39.78
N LYS A 946 5.61 -19.79 40.39
CA LYS A 946 4.65 -20.64 39.68
C LYS A 946 3.36 -19.86 39.46
N ALA A 947 2.97 -19.71 38.20
CA ALA A 947 1.73 -19.04 37.80
C ALA A 947 0.48 -19.89 38.17
N PRO A 948 -0.69 -19.25 38.31
CA PRO A 948 -1.97 -19.91 38.55
C PRO A 948 -2.29 -21.08 37.61
#